data_AF-C6XZ74-F1
#
_entry.id   AF-C6XZ74-F1
#
_cell.length_a   1.000
_cell.length_b   1.000
_cell.length_c   1.000
_cell.angle_alpha   90.00
_cell.angle_beta   90.00
_cell.angle_gamma   90.00
#
_symmetry.space_group_name_H-M   'P 1'
#
loop_
_entity.id
_entity.type
_entity.pdbx_description
1 polymer ?
#
loop_
_entity_poly.entity_id
_entity_poly.type
_entity_poly.pdbx_seq_one_letter_code
_entity_poly.pdbx_strand_id
1 'polypeptide(L)'
;MKSVFVGRHVRLSVLFTLFGATCLAQRYPGPLSPEQSLSKLKIVNGFKVQLFAAEPYVLDPVALEFDEQGNAYVVEMPDYPYEVEPGKGKGRIRLLKDTNGDGRVDKSTIFAENVTEATSILPWKGGLIVTAAPNILYLKDTDGDGKADVREVLFSGFFQDNSEAQVTSLRLGIDNWIYANNRGQSGMVTFSKTPGAPPVSVRGADFRFRLDKNKFELETGPGQFGQAIDDWGHRFFTENSIHIQQSIIPWRYTHRHPYLGLSKFVVNISDHQEIMFQKTEAPYWRAERTRRRNQNFKEANVNRVEYADGHFTGASGGTIYTGDGFPKEYQGNFFVTDVSGNLVHRDILSAVDKSPVMVAKRGAQEKDVEFLYSTDTWFRPITFTTGPDGYLYLLDYYRQHIETPVSIDDDLKADMDFMAGSDKGRIYRILPDNANVKNVKVDLKNTSSAKLVAVLAHPNGWWRSQAHRLLIERGDKSVVPAVKALLNTSRDARARLHAIYVLEGLDALDAAVVKKGLQDAEPGVRENAVILAERFPECLPQVVQKINDPANRVAFQAALSLGEFNGKDVVPALAKVIAQYGQDSWFRIAVLSSNAGSSAELLTALVQQPSFSQKEEAWKLGFLEDLSAIVGARNNKEQVHAYLETLSQPALEKGAWQTSLLKGLKKGLGKATGANAALKDAVGNIKTDSGADVKASVLKLKTLY
;
A
#
# COMPACT_ATOMS: atom_id res chain seq x y z
N MET A 1 -100.18 -37.46 -3.63
CA MET A 1 -100.29 -37.25 -2.18
C MET A 1 -99.01 -36.59 -1.69
N LYS A 2 -99.13 -35.46 -0.97
CA LYS A 2 -98.30 -34.95 0.15
C LYS A 2 -96.76 -35.08 0.07
N SER A 3 -95.91 -34.15 0.48
CA SER A 3 -95.99 -32.76 0.93
C SER A 3 -94.54 -32.32 1.22
N VAL A 4 -94.20 -31.11 0.79
CA VAL A 4 -93.42 -30.05 1.50
C VAL A 4 -92.24 -30.47 2.41
N PHE A 5 -91.06 -30.01 2.00
CA PHE A 5 -89.85 -29.77 2.80
C PHE A 5 -89.99 -28.52 3.69
N VAL A 6 -89.64 -28.62 4.98
CA VAL A 6 -89.15 -27.49 5.82
C VAL A 6 -88.19 -28.07 6.85
N GLY A 7 -87.00 -27.47 7.00
CA GLY A 7 -85.90 -27.99 7.82
C GLY A 7 -85.76 -27.39 9.21
N ARG A 8 -84.68 -27.75 9.91
CA ARG A 8 -83.89 -26.87 10.79
C ARG A 8 -82.60 -27.55 11.27
N HIS A 9 -81.60 -26.69 11.50
CA HIS A 9 -80.18 -26.95 11.73
C HIS A 9 -79.84 -27.75 13.00
N VAL A 10 -78.79 -28.57 12.91
CA VAL A 10 -77.89 -28.92 14.02
C VAL A 10 -76.45 -28.66 13.56
N ARG A 11 -75.73 -27.83 14.33
CA ARG A 11 -74.33 -27.46 14.11
C ARG A 11 -73.43 -28.66 14.41
N LEU A 12 -72.58 -29.04 13.46
CA LEU A 12 -71.48 -29.98 13.68
C LEU A 12 -70.18 -29.17 13.80
N SER A 13 -69.59 -29.17 15.00
CA SER A 13 -68.29 -28.56 15.27
C SER A 13 -67.19 -29.40 14.65
N VAL A 14 -66.53 -28.90 13.61
CA VAL A 14 -65.29 -29.47 13.05
C VAL A 14 -64.12 -28.78 13.75
N LEU A 15 -63.35 -29.54 14.54
CA LEU A 15 -62.06 -29.12 15.07
C LEU A 15 -61.10 -28.87 13.90
N PHE A 16 -60.74 -27.61 13.66
CA PHE A 16 -59.58 -27.25 12.84
C PHE A 16 -58.32 -27.49 13.68
N THR A 17 -57.57 -28.54 13.35
CA THR A 17 -56.21 -28.72 13.84
C THR A 17 -55.33 -27.71 13.11
N LEU A 18 -54.98 -26.59 13.77
CA LEU A 18 -53.92 -25.71 13.29
C LEU A 18 -52.59 -26.49 13.31
N PHE A 19 -52.14 -26.94 12.13
CA PHE A 19 -50.71 -27.17 11.92
C PHE A 19 -50.03 -25.80 11.92
N GLY A 20 -49.57 -25.39 13.11
CA GLY A 20 -48.62 -24.29 13.23
C GLY A 20 -47.29 -24.75 12.62
N ALA A 21 -47.14 -24.55 11.31
CA ALA A 21 -45.82 -24.49 10.71
C ALA A 21 -45.16 -23.23 11.27
N THR A 22 -44.38 -23.37 12.32
CA THR A 22 -43.39 -22.37 12.70
C THR A 22 -42.43 -22.25 11.52
N CYS A 23 -42.69 -21.29 10.63
CA CYS A 23 -41.65 -20.70 9.79
C CYS A 23 -40.59 -20.14 10.75
N LEU A 24 -39.64 -20.98 11.15
CA LEU A 24 -38.37 -20.51 11.65
C LEU A 24 -37.79 -19.67 10.52
N ALA A 25 -37.83 -18.34 10.67
CA ALA A 25 -37.20 -17.45 9.72
C ALA A 25 -35.75 -17.91 9.55
N GLN A 26 -35.37 -18.26 8.32
CA GLN A 26 -34.01 -18.69 8.04
C GLN A 26 -33.07 -17.55 8.45
N ARG A 27 -32.17 -17.81 9.40
CA ARG A 27 -31.30 -16.81 10.02
C ARG A 27 -30.40 -16.10 9.02
N TYR A 28 -30.10 -16.77 7.90
CA TYR A 28 -29.32 -16.25 6.78
C TYR A 28 -30.05 -16.51 5.46
N PRO A 29 -30.22 -15.51 4.58
CA PRO A 29 -30.81 -15.73 3.26
C PRO A 29 -29.90 -16.60 2.39
N GLY A 30 -30.50 -17.33 1.45
CA GLY A 30 -29.77 -18.10 0.43
C GLY A 30 -29.13 -17.22 -0.65
N PRO A 31 -28.28 -17.81 -1.52
CA PRO A 31 -27.61 -17.07 -2.58
C PRO A 31 -28.59 -16.60 -3.66
N LEU A 32 -28.26 -15.50 -4.32
CA LEU A 32 -28.95 -14.99 -5.51
C LEU A 32 -28.23 -15.45 -6.78
N SER A 33 -28.94 -15.51 -7.90
CA SER A 33 -28.30 -15.62 -9.22
C SER A 33 -27.45 -14.38 -9.55
N PRO A 34 -26.48 -14.46 -10.47
CA PRO A 34 -25.67 -13.32 -10.89
C PRO A 34 -26.51 -12.09 -11.29
N GLU A 35 -27.58 -12.28 -12.06
CA GLU A 35 -28.46 -11.19 -12.50
C GLU A 35 -29.26 -10.58 -11.33
N GLN A 36 -29.75 -11.42 -10.42
CA GLN A 36 -30.46 -10.95 -9.23
C GLN A 36 -29.53 -10.15 -8.31
N SER A 37 -28.31 -10.63 -8.06
CA SER A 37 -27.34 -9.91 -7.25
C SER A 37 -26.88 -8.60 -7.90
N LEU A 38 -26.63 -8.61 -9.21
CA LEU A 38 -26.34 -7.40 -9.99
C LEU A 38 -27.45 -6.35 -9.83
N SER A 39 -28.73 -6.77 -9.80
CA SER A 39 -29.86 -5.85 -9.58
C SER A 39 -29.90 -5.21 -8.18
N LYS A 40 -29.20 -5.81 -7.20
CA LYS A 40 -29.08 -5.30 -5.83
C LYS A 40 -27.97 -4.27 -5.67
N LEU A 41 -27.08 -4.14 -6.66
CA LEU A 41 -26.05 -3.12 -6.67
C LEU A 41 -26.65 -1.73 -6.94
N LYS A 42 -26.16 -0.75 -6.19
CA LYS A 42 -26.41 0.67 -6.38
C LYS A 42 -25.07 1.38 -6.48
N ILE A 43 -24.94 2.30 -7.41
CA ILE A 43 -23.72 3.04 -7.71
C ILE A 43 -24.06 4.53 -7.88
N VAL A 44 -23.09 5.40 -7.62
CA VAL A 44 -23.23 6.85 -7.83
C VAL A 44 -23.67 7.19 -9.26
N ASN A 45 -24.28 8.37 -9.42
CA ASN A 45 -24.82 8.82 -10.70
C ASN A 45 -23.71 8.94 -11.77
N GLY A 46 -24.05 8.59 -13.01
CA GLY A 46 -23.12 8.61 -14.15
C GLY A 46 -22.36 7.31 -14.35
N PHE A 47 -22.62 6.27 -13.55
CA PHE A 47 -22.01 4.94 -13.68
C PHE A 47 -23.05 3.83 -13.78
N LYS A 48 -22.60 2.70 -14.33
CA LYS A 48 -23.31 1.42 -14.32
C LYS A 48 -22.33 0.30 -14.01
N VAL A 49 -22.88 -0.85 -13.62
CA VAL A 49 -22.15 -2.08 -13.37
C VAL A 49 -22.61 -3.14 -14.36
N GLN A 50 -21.68 -3.90 -14.91
CA GLN A 50 -21.94 -5.01 -15.82
C GLN A 50 -21.27 -6.28 -15.31
N LEU A 51 -21.90 -7.43 -15.55
CA LEU A 51 -21.27 -8.72 -15.28
C LEU A 51 -20.22 -9.00 -16.37
N PHE A 52 -18.98 -9.27 -15.97
CA PHE A 52 -17.90 -9.71 -16.85
C PHE A 52 -17.73 -11.23 -16.83
N ALA A 53 -17.71 -11.83 -15.63
CA ALA A 53 -17.66 -13.28 -15.43
C ALA A 53 -18.44 -13.67 -14.17
N ALA A 54 -18.96 -14.89 -14.14
CA ALA A 54 -19.59 -15.51 -12.98
C ALA A 54 -19.35 -17.02 -12.99
N GLU A 55 -19.83 -17.72 -11.95
CA GLU A 55 -19.95 -19.17 -11.96
C GLU A 55 -20.61 -19.69 -13.26
N PRO A 56 -20.14 -20.80 -13.88
CA PRO A 56 -19.04 -21.67 -13.43
C PRO A 56 -17.64 -21.25 -13.94
N TYR A 57 -17.52 -20.11 -14.64
CA TYR A 57 -16.25 -19.70 -15.26
C TYR A 57 -15.20 -19.23 -14.24
N VAL A 58 -15.66 -18.70 -13.11
CA VAL A 58 -14.84 -18.22 -11.98
C VAL A 58 -15.54 -18.52 -10.66
N LEU A 59 -14.78 -18.91 -9.64
CA LEU A 59 -15.20 -19.24 -8.29
C LEU A 59 -14.23 -18.64 -7.28
N ASP A 60 -14.70 -18.12 -6.14
CA ASP A 60 -13.88 -17.58 -5.05
C ASP A 60 -12.69 -16.68 -5.51
N PRO A 61 -12.91 -15.67 -6.38
CA PRO A 61 -11.83 -14.89 -6.96
C PRO A 61 -11.18 -13.93 -5.95
N VAL A 62 -9.85 -13.90 -5.90
CA VAL A 62 -9.09 -13.02 -4.99
C VAL A 62 -8.11 -12.07 -5.68
N ALA A 63 -7.70 -12.36 -6.91
CA ALA A 63 -6.86 -11.47 -7.71
C ALA A 63 -7.16 -11.63 -9.20
N LEU A 64 -7.05 -10.55 -9.97
CA LEU A 64 -7.22 -10.52 -11.43
C LEU A 64 -6.15 -9.62 -12.04
N GLU A 65 -5.48 -10.10 -13.08
CA GLU A 65 -4.56 -9.30 -13.90
C GLU A 65 -4.72 -9.60 -15.38
N PHE A 66 -4.47 -8.60 -16.22
CA PHE A 66 -4.45 -8.73 -17.68
C PHE A 66 -3.00 -8.73 -18.19
N ASP A 67 -2.64 -9.72 -19.02
CA ASP A 67 -1.31 -9.81 -19.64
C ASP A 67 -1.14 -8.92 -20.89
N GLU A 68 0.05 -8.90 -21.49
CA GLU A 68 0.34 -8.10 -22.68
C GLU A 68 -0.47 -8.45 -23.95
N GLN A 69 -1.30 -9.47 -23.91
CA GLN A 69 -2.24 -9.86 -24.97
C GLN A 69 -3.71 -9.62 -24.58
N GLY A 70 -3.96 -9.08 -23.38
CA GLY A 70 -5.30 -8.82 -22.86
C GLY A 70 -5.97 -10.08 -22.29
N ASN A 71 -5.23 -11.17 -22.08
CA ASN A 71 -5.75 -12.35 -21.41
C ASN A 71 -5.99 -12.04 -19.93
N ALA A 72 -7.16 -12.40 -19.41
CA ALA A 72 -7.51 -12.24 -18.01
C ALA A 72 -7.12 -13.49 -17.20
N TYR A 73 -6.22 -13.34 -16.23
CA TYR A 73 -5.86 -14.39 -15.29
C TYR A 73 -6.47 -14.11 -13.92
N VAL A 74 -7.11 -15.12 -13.32
CA VAL A 74 -7.79 -14.99 -12.03
C VAL A 74 -7.28 -16.04 -11.05
N VAL A 75 -6.94 -15.59 -9.84
CA VAL A 75 -6.62 -16.48 -8.72
C VAL A 75 -7.91 -16.84 -7.98
N GLU A 76 -8.12 -18.12 -7.72
CA GLU A 76 -9.22 -18.66 -6.93
C GLU A 76 -8.69 -19.26 -5.63
N MET A 77 -9.35 -18.96 -4.50
CA MET A 77 -8.94 -19.41 -3.16
C MET A 77 -10.02 -20.28 -2.47
N PRO A 78 -10.48 -21.38 -3.07
CA PRO A 78 -11.64 -22.13 -2.59
C PRO A 78 -11.50 -22.73 -1.19
N ASP A 79 -10.27 -22.91 -0.71
CA ASP A 79 -9.99 -23.56 0.57
C ASP A 79 -10.21 -22.64 1.78
N TYR A 80 -10.23 -21.32 1.59
CA TYR A 80 -10.48 -20.37 2.68
C TYR A 80 -11.86 -20.60 3.32
N PRO A 81 -12.00 -20.54 4.66
CA PRO A 81 -11.01 -20.07 5.65
C PRO A 81 -10.23 -21.19 6.36
N TYR A 82 -10.22 -22.41 5.82
CA TYR A 82 -9.58 -23.55 6.48
C TYR A 82 -8.13 -23.71 6.01
N GLU A 83 -7.25 -24.03 6.96
CA GLU A 83 -5.90 -24.49 6.65
C GLU A 83 -5.97 -25.79 5.83
N VAL A 84 -5.04 -25.93 4.89
CA VAL A 84 -4.96 -27.12 4.04
C VAL A 84 -3.65 -27.84 4.25
N GLU A 85 -3.71 -29.17 4.30
CA GLU A 85 -2.50 -29.99 4.31
C GLU A 85 -1.61 -29.67 3.09
N PRO A 86 -0.28 -29.63 3.27
CA PRO A 86 0.65 -29.42 2.16
C PRO A 86 0.38 -30.34 0.98
N GLY A 87 0.22 -29.77 -0.21
CA GLY A 87 -0.07 -30.52 -1.45
C GLY A 87 -1.51 -30.97 -1.63
N LYS A 88 -2.44 -30.60 -0.74
CA LYS A 88 -3.89 -30.91 -0.85
C LYS A 88 -4.78 -29.71 -1.19
N GLY A 89 -4.19 -28.52 -1.35
CA GLY A 89 -4.93 -27.29 -1.68
C GLY A 89 -5.57 -27.33 -3.06
N LYS A 90 -6.77 -26.76 -3.15
CA LYS A 90 -7.58 -26.62 -4.36
C LYS A 90 -7.45 -25.24 -5.01
N GLY A 91 -6.61 -24.38 -4.44
CA GLY A 91 -6.17 -23.12 -5.02
C GLY A 91 -5.71 -23.29 -6.47
N ARG A 92 -6.16 -22.38 -7.35
CA ARG A 92 -5.91 -22.46 -8.79
C ARG A 92 -5.88 -21.08 -9.44
N ILE A 93 -5.34 -21.03 -10.65
CA ILE A 93 -5.35 -19.86 -11.51
C ILE A 93 -6.09 -20.21 -12.78
N ARG A 94 -7.04 -19.37 -13.18
CA ARG A 94 -7.81 -19.51 -14.41
C ARG A 94 -7.42 -18.48 -15.45
N LEU A 95 -7.42 -18.89 -16.70
CA LEU A 95 -7.40 -18.04 -17.87
C LEU A 95 -8.83 -17.88 -18.39
N LEU A 96 -9.34 -16.65 -18.34
CA LEU A 96 -10.68 -16.28 -18.81
C LEU A 96 -10.61 -15.63 -20.18
N LYS A 97 -11.53 -15.99 -21.08
CA LYS A 97 -11.63 -15.44 -22.43
C LYS A 97 -13.08 -15.10 -22.78
N ASP A 98 -13.22 -13.94 -23.40
CA ASP A 98 -14.39 -13.55 -24.19
C ASP A 98 -14.07 -13.90 -25.65
N THR A 99 -14.66 -14.96 -26.19
CA THR A 99 -14.35 -15.44 -27.55
C THR A 99 -15.25 -14.83 -28.62
N ASN A 100 -16.36 -14.19 -28.23
CA ASN A 100 -17.32 -13.59 -29.15
C ASN A 100 -17.22 -12.04 -29.20
N GLY A 101 -16.50 -11.42 -28.26
CA GLY A 101 -16.25 -9.98 -28.19
C GLY A 101 -17.39 -9.14 -27.61
N ASP A 102 -18.36 -9.74 -26.91
CA ASP A 102 -19.51 -9.06 -26.31
C ASP A 102 -19.19 -8.41 -24.94
N GLY A 103 -17.96 -8.60 -24.45
CA GLY A 103 -17.46 -8.11 -23.18
C GLY A 103 -17.80 -8.99 -21.99
N ARG A 104 -18.23 -10.25 -22.20
CA ARG A 104 -18.45 -11.28 -21.17
C ARG A 104 -17.60 -12.51 -21.45
N VAL A 105 -17.13 -13.14 -20.38
CA VAL A 105 -16.39 -14.39 -20.47
C VAL A 105 -17.32 -15.53 -20.87
N ASP A 106 -16.92 -16.28 -21.91
CA ASP A 106 -17.60 -17.48 -22.39
C ASP A 106 -16.70 -18.73 -22.38
N LYS A 107 -15.41 -18.57 -22.04
CA LYS A 107 -14.46 -19.66 -21.90
C LYS A 107 -13.55 -19.47 -20.68
N SER A 108 -13.36 -20.56 -19.93
CA SER A 108 -12.48 -20.63 -18.76
C SER A 108 -11.56 -21.85 -18.88
N THR A 109 -10.26 -21.64 -18.72
CA THR A 109 -9.23 -22.71 -18.74
C THR A 109 -8.46 -22.68 -17.43
N ILE A 110 -8.21 -23.83 -16.81
CA ILE A 110 -7.32 -23.89 -15.64
C ILE A 110 -5.89 -23.72 -16.15
N PHE A 111 -5.29 -22.57 -15.85
CA PHE A 111 -3.90 -22.27 -16.20
C PHE A 111 -2.94 -23.00 -15.26
N ALA A 112 -3.22 -22.97 -13.96
CA ALA A 112 -2.44 -23.70 -12.97
C ALA A 112 -3.33 -24.24 -11.85
N GLU A 113 -3.04 -25.45 -11.38
CA GLU A 113 -3.71 -26.10 -10.26
C GLU A 113 -2.75 -26.34 -9.09
N ASN A 114 -3.31 -26.64 -7.91
CA ASN A 114 -2.55 -26.88 -6.68
C ASN A 114 -1.61 -25.72 -6.35
N VAL A 115 -2.14 -24.50 -6.46
CA VAL A 115 -1.49 -23.25 -6.05
C VAL A 115 -2.18 -22.76 -4.77
N THR A 116 -1.99 -23.53 -3.69
CA THR A 116 -2.58 -23.29 -2.38
C THR A 116 -2.27 -21.88 -1.88
N GLU A 117 -3.28 -21.20 -1.33
CA GLU A 117 -3.16 -19.87 -0.72
C GLU A 117 -2.46 -18.84 -1.62
N ALA A 118 -2.73 -18.92 -2.92
CA ALA A 118 -2.33 -17.87 -3.85
C ALA A 118 -3.11 -16.58 -3.53
N THR A 119 -2.41 -15.46 -3.38
CA THR A 119 -3.00 -14.19 -2.96
C THR A 119 -2.89 -13.08 -4.00
N SER A 120 -1.93 -13.17 -4.93
CA SER A 120 -1.68 -12.15 -5.95
C SER A 120 -0.90 -12.71 -7.14
N ILE A 121 -1.07 -12.08 -8.30
CA ILE A 121 -0.36 -12.42 -9.53
C ILE A 121 0.16 -11.14 -10.21
N LEU A 122 1.21 -11.29 -11.03
CA LEU A 122 1.74 -10.22 -11.88
C LEU A 122 2.31 -10.80 -13.19
N PRO A 123 1.87 -10.34 -14.36
CA PRO A 123 2.46 -10.75 -15.64
C PRO A 123 3.95 -10.39 -15.74
N TRP A 124 4.78 -11.37 -16.15
CA TRP A 124 6.22 -11.21 -16.33
C TRP A 124 6.79 -12.18 -17.37
N LYS A 125 7.53 -11.69 -18.37
CA LYS A 125 8.21 -12.50 -19.41
C LYS A 125 7.33 -13.59 -20.07
N GLY A 126 6.06 -13.26 -20.32
CA GLY A 126 5.05 -14.17 -20.87
C GLY A 126 4.57 -15.26 -19.92
N GLY A 127 4.77 -15.10 -18.61
CA GLY A 127 4.23 -15.94 -17.54
C GLY A 127 3.67 -15.07 -16.41
N LEU A 128 3.45 -15.68 -15.24
CA LEU A 128 2.93 -15.04 -14.03
C LEU A 128 3.89 -15.23 -12.87
N ILE A 129 4.20 -14.14 -12.16
CA ILE A 129 4.73 -14.20 -10.79
C ILE A 129 3.53 -14.37 -9.87
N VAL A 130 3.60 -15.30 -8.92
CA VAL A 130 2.49 -15.65 -8.03
C VAL A 130 2.94 -15.65 -6.58
N THR A 131 2.28 -14.89 -5.71
CA THR A 131 2.46 -15.02 -4.25
C THR A 131 1.62 -16.18 -3.74
N ALA A 132 2.27 -17.20 -3.17
CA ALA A 132 1.63 -18.39 -2.61
C ALA A 132 2.53 -18.89 -1.47
N ALA A 133 2.29 -18.38 -0.27
CA ALA A 133 3.15 -18.64 0.89
C ALA A 133 3.36 -20.16 1.07
N PRO A 134 4.60 -20.61 1.39
CA PRO A 134 5.75 -19.84 1.85
C PRO A 134 6.63 -19.33 0.69
N ASN A 135 6.12 -19.35 -0.55
CA ASN A 135 6.89 -19.09 -1.76
C ASN A 135 6.33 -17.91 -2.59
N ILE A 136 7.19 -17.40 -3.47
CA ILE A 136 6.76 -16.69 -4.67
C ILE A 136 7.19 -17.54 -5.87
N LEU A 137 6.22 -17.86 -6.73
CA LEU A 137 6.40 -18.75 -7.88
C LEU A 137 6.51 -17.96 -9.18
N TYR A 138 7.13 -18.56 -10.19
CA TYR A 138 6.99 -18.19 -11.58
C TYR A 138 6.33 -19.33 -12.35
N LEU A 139 5.18 -19.04 -12.97
CA LEU A 139 4.40 -19.98 -13.75
C LEU A 139 4.32 -19.53 -15.21
N LYS A 140 4.52 -20.41 -16.17
CA LYS A 140 4.47 -20.05 -17.59
C LYS A 140 3.96 -21.20 -18.45
N ASP A 141 3.19 -20.83 -19.47
CA ASP A 141 2.83 -21.67 -20.61
C ASP A 141 3.84 -21.41 -21.74
N THR A 142 4.53 -22.46 -22.19
CA THR A 142 5.53 -22.38 -23.26
C THR A 142 5.07 -22.94 -24.60
N ASP A 143 3.96 -23.69 -24.64
CA ASP A 143 3.44 -24.33 -25.87
C ASP A 143 2.14 -23.71 -26.41
N GLY A 144 1.50 -22.85 -25.62
CA GLY A 144 0.31 -22.08 -25.99
C GLY A 144 -1.01 -22.82 -25.77
N ASP A 145 -1.03 -23.94 -25.04
CA ASP A 145 -2.26 -24.69 -24.74
C ASP A 145 -3.15 -24.02 -23.66
N GLY A 146 -2.64 -22.95 -23.02
CA GLY A 146 -3.31 -22.20 -21.97
C GLY A 146 -3.06 -22.75 -20.56
N LYS A 147 -2.07 -23.65 -20.38
CA LYS A 147 -1.68 -24.25 -19.10
C LYS A 147 -0.20 -24.04 -18.82
N ALA A 148 0.13 -23.81 -17.57
CA ALA A 148 1.50 -23.65 -17.14
C ALA A 148 2.23 -25.02 -17.13
N ASP A 149 3.23 -25.16 -17.99
CA ASP A 149 4.17 -26.28 -18.03
C ASP A 149 5.49 -25.96 -17.28
N VAL A 150 5.73 -24.67 -16.98
CA VAL A 150 6.84 -24.20 -16.13
C VAL A 150 6.33 -23.81 -14.75
N ARG A 151 6.98 -24.32 -13.71
CA ARG A 151 6.79 -23.94 -12.30
C ARG A 151 8.14 -23.78 -11.61
N GLU A 152 8.56 -22.55 -11.35
CA GLU A 152 9.81 -22.21 -10.65
C GLU A 152 9.50 -21.54 -9.31
N VAL A 153 10.26 -21.87 -8.26
CA VAL A 153 10.27 -21.10 -7.01
C VAL A 153 11.28 -19.96 -7.16
N LEU A 154 10.80 -18.71 -7.16
CA LEU A 154 11.66 -17.52 -7.18
C LEU A 154 12.15 -17.18 -5.78
N PHE A 155 11.25 -17.16 -4.81
CA PHE A 155 11.54 -16.84 -3.43
C PHE A 155 10.91 -17.87 -2.50
N SER A 156 11.55 -18.14 -1.37
CA SER A 156 11.06 -19.09 -0.37
C SER A 156 11.41 -18.63 1.05
N GLY A 157 10.58 -18.97 2.02
CA GLY A 157 10.79 -18.68 3.45
C GLY A 157 9.85 -17.61 4.03
N PHE A 158 8.74 -17.31 3.34
CA PHE A 158 7.70 -16.42 3.87
C PHE A 158 6.82 -17.12 4.91
N PHE A 159 6.21 -16.33 5.78
CA PHE A 159 5.23 -16.79 6.75
C PHE A 159 3.97 -17.36 6.07
N GLN A 160 3.48 -18.49 6.55
CA GLN A 160 2.34 -19.22 5.96
C GLN A 160 1.22 -19.57 6.96
N ASP A 161 1.43 -19.47 8.27
CA ASP A 161 0.51 -20.05 9.27
C ASP A 161 -0.77 -19.22 9.52
N ASN A 162 -1.03 -18.17 8.73
CA ASN A 162 -2.28 -17.42 8.76
C ASN A 162 -2.50 -16.70 7.43
N SER A 163 -3.51 -17.14 6.67
CA SER A 163 -3.88 -16.60 5.35
C SER A 163 -4.16 -15.08 5.33
N GLU A 164 -4.59 -14.49 6.45
CA GLU A 164 -4.86 -13.05 6.56
C GLU A 164 -3.59 -12.17 6.68
N ALA A 165 -2.43 -12.80 6.83
CA ALA A 165 -1.16 -12.11 7.06
C ALA A 165 -0.02 -12.58 6.13
N GLN A 166 -0.34 -13.34 5.09
CA GLN A 166 0.63 -13.83 4.13
C GLN A 166 1.11 -12.75 3.16
N VAL A 167 2.20 -13.07 2.47
CA VAL A 167 2.71 -12.29 1.35
C VAL A 167 1.62 -12.06 0.29
N THR A 168 1.45 -10.83 -0.20
CA THR A 168 0.39 -10.47 -1.16
C THR A 168 0.67 -9.16 -1.92
N SER A 169 -0.26 -8.77 -2.79
CA SER A 169 -0.35 -7.45 -3.45
C SER A 169 0.88 -7.08 -4.29
N LEU A 170 1.23 -7.94 -5.25
CA LEU A 170 2.29 -7.67 -6.23
C LEU A 170 1.93 -6.43 -7.07
N ARG A 171 2.84 -5.46 -7.12
CA ARG A 171 2.70 -4.24 -7.94
C ARG A 171 4.03 -3.87 -8.58
N LEU A 172 4.04 -3.72 -9.91
CA LEU A 172 5.17 -3.14 -10.63
C LEU A 172 5.15 -1.62 -10.46
N GLY A 173 6.20 -1.08 -9.84
CA GLY A 173 6.42 0.36 -9.71
C GLY A 173 7.02 0.97 -10.98
N ILE A 174 6.84 2.28 -11.13
CA ILE A 174 7.45 3.07 -12.21
C ILE A 174 8.99 3.04 -12.18
N ASP A 175 9.57 2.72 -11.03
CA ASP A 175 11.00 2.64 -10.76
C ASP A 175 11.62 1.26 -11.06
N ASN A 176 10.91 0.44 -11.84
CA ASN A 176 11.26 -0.93 -12.23
C ASN A 176 11.26 -1.97 -11.09
N TRP A 177 10.90 -1.58 -9.87
CA TRP A 177 10.80 -2.51 -8.74
C TRP A 177 9.42 -3.17 -8.70
N ILE A 178 9.38 -4.45 -8.34
CA ILE A 178 8.14 -5.14 -7.98
C ILE A 178 8.02 -5.11 -6.46
N TYR A 179 6.94 -4.54 -5.95
CA TYR A 179 6.63 -4.41 -4.53
C TYR A 179 5.66 -5.49 -4.09
N ALA A 180 5.79 -5.94 -2.84
CA ALA A 180 4.87 -6.89 -2.22
C ALA A 180 4.69 -6.58 -0.72
N ASN A 181 3.49 -6.81 -0.23
CA ASN A 181 3.15 -6.70 1.18
C ASN A 181 3.53 -7.98 1.92
N ASN A 182 3.96 -7.87 3.17
CA ASN A 182 4.30 -9.00 4.04
C ASN A 182 3.62 -8.89 5.42
N ARG A 183 2.81 -7.85 5.64
CA ARG A 183 2.19 -7.55 6.95
C ARG A 183 3.21 -7.47 8.11
N GLY A 184 4.49 -7.30 7.81
CA GLY A 184 5.58 -7.30 8.78
C GLY A 184 5.86 -8.67 9.42
N GLN A 185 5.34 -9.76 8.84
CA GLN A 185 5.53 -11.11 9.34
C GLN A 185 6.99 -11.55 9.30
N SER A 186 7.34 -12.49 10.17
CA SER A 186 8.70 -13.03 10.24
C SER A 186 8.93 -14.05 9.13
N GLY A 187 10.12 -14.06 8.55
CA GLY A 187 10.51 -15.02 7.52
C GLY A 187 11.97 -14.84 7.16
N MET A 188 12.66 -15.93 6.84
CA MET A 188 14.05 -15.93 6.38
C MET A 188 14.06 -16.25 4.90
N VAL A 189 13.99 -15.19 4.09
CA VAL A 189 13.69 -15.32 2.67
C VAL A 189 14.95 -15.52 1.85
N THR A 190 14.92 -16.53 0.99
CA THR A 190 15.97 -16.81 -0.01
C THR A 190 15.46 -16.43 -1.41
N PHE A 191 16.38 -16.03 -2.28
CA PHE A 191 16.10 -15.71 -3.69
C PHE A 191 16.89 -16.66 -4.60
N SER A 192 16.19 -17.40 -5.45
CA SER A 192 16.76 -18.50 -6.24
C SER A 192 17.80 -18.03 -7.27
N LYS A 193 17.73 -16.78 -7.74
CA LYS A 193 18.70 -16.20 -8.69
C LYS A 193 19.98 -15.69 -8.04
N THR A 194 20.09 -15.75 -6.71
CA THR A 194 21.32 -15.43 -5.97
C THR A 194 21.72 -16.61 -5.05
N PRO A 195 22.05 -17.79 -5.62
CA PRO A 195 22.38 -18.96 -4.83
C PRO A 195 23.61 -18.70 -3.94
N GLY A 196 23.52 -19.12 -2.68
CA GLY A 196 24.59 -18.92 -1.68
C GLY A 196 24.54 -17.57 -0.94
N ALA A 197 23.68 -16.63 -1.33
CA ALA A 197 23.43 -15.44 -0.54
C ALA A 197 22.74 -15.81 0.80
N PRO A 198 23.10 -15.16 1.93
CA PRO A 198 22.40 -15.36 3.19
C PRO A 198 20.91 -15.02 3.07
N PRO A 199 20.01 -15.77 3.72
CA PRO A 199 18.60 -15.41 3.76
C PRO A 199 18.39 -14.04 4.43
N VAL A 200 17.42 -13.29 3.93
CA VAL A 200 17.07 -11.96 4.45
C VAL A 200 15.89 -12.09 5.41
N SER A 201 16.03 -11.55 6.63
CA SER A 201 14.90 -11.44 7.57
C SER A 201 13.94 -10.36 7.10
N VAL A 202 12.70 -10.73 6.78
CA VAL A 202 11.63 -9.79 6.37
C VAL A 202 10.76 -9.29 7.53
N ARG A 203 11.13 -9.64 8.76
CA ARG A 203 10.38 -9.25 9.96
C ARG A 203 10.26 -7.72 10.07
N GLY A 204 9.03 -7.24 10.24
CA GLY A 204 8.72 -5.82 10.43
C GLY A 204 8.78 -4.98 9.15
N ALA A 205 8.97 -5.60 7.99
CA ALA A 205 9.08 -4.92 6.71
C ALA A 205 8.11 -5.51 5.68
N ASP A 206 7.81 -4.71 4.66
CA ASP A 206 7.45 -5.22 3.35
C ASP A 206 8.74 -5.43 2.54
N PHE A 207 8.63 -5.76 1.25
CA PHE A 207 9.82 -5.95 0.42
C PHE A 207 9.56 -5.58 -1.03
N ARG A 208 10.66 -5.50 -1.77
CA ARG A 208 10.66 -5.30 -3.21
C ARG A 208 11.78 -6.06 -3.89
N PHE A 209 11.62 -6.36 -5.17
CA PHE A 209 12.64 -7.05 -5.96
C PHE A 209 12.70 -6.57 -7.41
N ARG A 210 13.86 -6.78 -8.03
CA ARG A 210 14.11 -6.56 -9.46
C ARG A 210 14.61 -7.85 -10.08
N LEU A 211 13.80 -8.47 -10.92
CA LEU A 211 14.18 -9.70 -11.64
C LEU A 211 15.12 -9.41 -12.83
N ASP A 212 15.14 -8.19 -13.35
CA ASP A 212 16.06 -7.77 -14.40
C ASP A 212 17.48 -7.50 -13.87
N LYS A 213 17.61 -7.18 -12.57
CA LYS A 213 18.89 -6.93 -11.88
C LYS A 213 19.24 -7.95 -10.80
N ASN A 214 18.43 -8.98 -10.61
CA ASN A 214 18.54 -9.97 -9.54
C ASN A 214 18.70 -9.34 -8.13
N LYS A 215 17.87 -8.34 -7.80
CA LYS A 215 17.89 -7.68 -6.49
C LYS A 215 16.66 -8.03 -5.65
N PHE A 216 16.85 -8.08 -4.34
CA PHE A 216 15.81 -8.25 -3.33
C PHE A 216 16.16 -7.44 -2.09
N GLU A 217 15.26 -6.55 -1.67
CA GLU A 217 15.50 -5.58 -0.60
C GLU A 217 14.26 -5.43 0.29
N LEU A 218 14.48 -5.10 1.56
CA LEU A 218 13.42 -4.69 2.48
C LEU A 218 12.84 -3.34 2.07
N GLU A 219 11.56 -3.15 2.37
CA GLU A 219 10.84 -1.92 2.06
C GLU A 219 9.86 -1.55 3.19
N THR A 220 9.55 -0.26 3.28
CA THR A 220 8.62 0.29 4.26
C THR A 220 7.24 -0.33 4.07
N GLY A 221 6.68 -0.75 5.19
CA GLY A 221 5.37 -1.37 5.35
C GLY A 221 4.90 -1.19 6.81
N PRO A 222 4.01 -2.04 7.33
CA PRO A 222 3.50 -3.27 6.71
C PRO A 222 2.12 -3.13 6.05
N GLY A 223 2.02 -3.28 4.73
CA GLY A 223 0.74 -3.44 4.04
C GLY A 223 0.08 -4.79 4.37
N GLN A 224 -1.25 -4.86 4.29
CA GLN A 224 -2.02 -6.11 4.52
C GLN A 224 -2.82 -6.52 3.28
N PHE A 225 -4.06 -6.05 3.15
CA PHE A 225 -5.03 -6.53 2.14
C PHE A 225 -5.10 -5.67 0.88
N GLY A 226 -4.17 -4.73 0.70
CA GLY A 226 -4.10 -3.95 -0.53
C GLY A 226 -2.81 -3.13 -0.62
N GLN A 227 -2.37 -2.93 -1.85
CA GLN A 227 -1.30 -2.01 -2.20
C GLN A 227 -1.62 -1.35 -3.54
N ALA A 228 -1.61 -0.02 -3.54
CA ALA A 228 -1.68 0.80 -4.74
C ALA A 228 -0.41 1.62 -4.89
N ILE A 229 -0.01 1.84 -6.14
CA ILE A 229 1.07 2.75 -6.53
C ILE A 229 0.47 3.71 -7.55
N ASP A 230 0.58 5.03 -7.32
CA ASP A 230 0.10 6.01 -8.28
C ASP A 230 1.07 6.19 -9.47
N ASP A 231 0.68 7.04 -10.43
CA ASP A 231 1.49 7.35 -11.63
C ASP A 231 2.87 7.98 -11.29
N TRP A 232 3.09 8.41 -10.04
CA TRP A 232 4.30 9.11 -9.58
C TRP A 232 5.18 8.26 -8.66
N GLY A 233 4.75 7.03 -8.34
CA GLY A 233 5.49 6.09 -7.49
C GLY A 233 5.15 6.19 -6.00
N HIS A 234 4.09 6.91 -5.62
CA HIS A 234 3.65 7.00 -4.22
C HIS A 234 2.85 5.74 -3.85
N ARG A 235 3.16 5.15 -2.69
CA ARG A 235 2.59 3.88 -2.24
C ARG A 235 1.51 4.09 -1.18
N PHE A 236 0.42 3.35 -1.32
CA PHE A 236 -0.73 3.37 -0.42
C PHE A 236 -1.11 1.94 -0.01
N PHE A 237 -1.52 1.78 1.25
CA PHE A 237 -1.86 0.50 1.84
C PHE A 237 -3.28 0.47 2.37
N THR A 238 -3.88 -0.72 2.31
CA THR A 238 -5.16 -1.04 2.96
C THR A 238 -4.93 -2.10 4.02
N GLU A 239 -5.55 -1.89 5.19
CA GLU A 239 -5.66 -2.86 6.28
C GLU A 239 -7.13 -3.07 6.64
N ASN A 240 -7.46 -4.16 7.33
CA ASN A 240 -8.85 -4.52 7.69
C ASN A 240 -9.69 -3.37 8.23
N SER A 241 -9.14 -2.60 9.18
CA SER A 241 -9.83 -1.50 9.82
C SER A 241 -9.38 -0.13 9.34
N ILE A 242 -8.37 -0.04 8.47
CA ILE A 242 -7.84 1.23 7.97
C ILE A 242 -7.82 1.17 6.45
N HIS A 243 -8.82 1.79 5.83
CA HIS A 243 -9.05 1.67 4.38
C HIS A 243 -7.90 2.27 3.54
N ILE A 244 -7.26 3.33 4.03
CA ILE A 244 -6.15 3.98 3.34
C ILE A 244 -5.06 4.49 4.27
N GLN A 245 -3.83 4.14 3.95
CA GLN A 245 -2.62 4.69 4.54
C GLN A 245 -1.60 5.03 3.46
N GLN A 246 -0.74 6.01 3.72
CA GLN A 246 0.35 6.37 2.82
C GLN A 246 1.70 5.96 3.40
N SER A 247 2.57 5.36 2.58
CA SER A 247 3.99 5.18 2.89
C SER A 247 4.75 6.48 2.62
N ILE A 248 5.30 7.10 3.66
CA ILE A 248 5.92 8.43 3.54
C ILE A 248 7.40 8.34 3.18
N ILE A 249 8.16 7.47 3.86
CA ILE A 249 9.61 7.37 3.67
C ILE A 249 9.99 5.92 3.30
N PRO A 250 10.63 5.69 2.14
CA PRO A 250 11.15 4.37 1.78
C PRO A 250 12.20 3.85 2.76
N TRP A 251 12.26 2.54 2.94
CA TRP A 251 13.09 1.87 3.96
C TRP A 251 14.56 2.22 3.84
N ARG A 252 15.05 2.34 2.60
CA ARG A 252 16.45 2.68 2.30
C ARG A 252 16.91 3.99 2.95
N TYR A 253 16.01 4.95 3.16
CA TYR A 253 16.35 6.22 3.80
C TYR A 253 16.39 6.09 5.32
N THR A 254 15.42 5.38 5.90
CA THR A 254 15.26 5.28 7.36
C THR A 254 16.25 4.33 8.02
N HIS A 255 16.86 3.45 7.22
CA HIS A 255 17.83 2.44 7.67
C HIS A 255 19.26 2.69 7.18
N ARG A 256 19.58 3.91 6.72
CA ARG A 256 20.96 4.30 6.33
C ARG A 256 21.95 4.22 7.49
N HIS A 257 21.46 4.40 8.72
CA HIS A 257 22.25 4.21 9.93
C HIS A 257 21.37 3.69 11.09
N PRO A 258 21.93 2.95 12.06
CA PRO A 258 21.15 2.25 13.08
C PRO A 258 20.62 3.15 14.22
N TYR A 259 21.01 4.42 14.24
CA TYR A 259 20.75 5.33 15.36
C TYR A 259 19.46 6.14 15.25
N LEU A 260 18.79 6.09 14.09
CA LEU A 260 17.51 6.77 13.92
C LEU A 260 16.49 6.08 14.83
N GLY A 261 15.74 6.86 15.62
CA GLY A 261 14.65 6.31 16.41
C GLY A 261 13.63 5.60 15.51
N LEU A 262 13.10 4.46 15.96
CA LEU A 262 12.02 3.79 15.24
C LEU A 262 10.77 4.67 15.24
N SER A 263 10.32 5.08 14.06
CA SER A 263 9.02 5.72 13.85
C SER A 263 8.24 4.93 12.80
N LYS A 264 6.92 4.85 12.93
CA LYS A 264 6.07 4.30 11.87
C LYS A 264 6.13 5.24 10.67
N PHE A 265 6.55 4.75 9.51
CA PHE A 265 6.67 5.53 8.26
C PHE A 265 5.46 5.39 7.35
N VAL A 266 4.39 4.81 7.90
CA VAL A 266 3.07 4.64 7.29
C VAL A 266 2.07 5.38 8.16
N VAL A 267 1.17 6.15 7.53
CA VAL A 267 0.19 6.99 8.24
C VAL A 267 -1.19 6.88 7.60
N ASN A 268 -2.24 6.80 8.41
CA ASN A 268 -3.63 6.94 7.95
C ASN A 268 -3.85 8.38 7.45
N ILE A 269 -4.36 8.50 6.22
CA ILE A 269 -4.55 9.80 5.55
C ILE A 269 -6.03 10.18 5.38
N SER A 270 -6.96 9.40 5.90
CA SER A 270 -8.40 9.72 5.84
C SER A 270 -8.74 10.94 6.71
N ASP A 271 -9.53 11.87 6.16
CA ASP A 271 -10.11 13.00 6.89
C ASP A 271 -11.45 12.71 7.57
N HIS A 272 -12.00 11.51 7.37
CA HIS A 272 -13.34 11.14 7.79
C HIS A 272 -13.36 9.85 8.61
N GLN A 273 -12.21 9.53 9.24
CA GLN A 273 -12.01 8.36 10.10
C GLN A 273 -12.31 7.05 9.34
N GLU A 274 -12.49 5.96 10.08
CA GLU A 274 -12.80 4.64 9.53
C GLU A 274 -14.31 4.47 9.24
N ILE A 275 -15.06 5.55 8.99
CA ILE A 275 -16.52 5.52 8.82
C ILE A 275 -16.91 5.08 7.41
N MET A 276 -17.92 4.20 7.32
CA MET A 276 -18.53 3.75 6.06
C MET A 276 -20.07 3.79 6.11
N PHE A 277 -20.72 3.92 4.95
CA PHE A 277 -22.18 4.00 4.79
C PHE A 277 -22.79 2.69 4.28
N GLN A 278 -22.61 1.62 5.06
CA GLN A 278 -23.22 0.32 4.78
C GLN A 278 -24.76 0.39 4.74
N LYS A 279 -25.38 -0.49 3.95
CA LYS A 279 -26.85 -0.58 3.77
C LYS A 279 -27.44 -1.92 4.17
N THR A 280 -26.60 -2.89 4.51
CA THR A 280 -26.98 -4.16 5.10
C THR A 280 -26.80 -4.07 6.62
N GLU A 281 -27.66 -4.76 7.36
CA GLU A 281 -27.48 -4.91 8.80
C GLU A 281 -26.28 -5.83 9.08
N ALA A 282 -25.60 -5.59 10.20
CA ALA A 282 -24.57 -6.51 10.67
C ALA A 282 -25.17 -7.92 10.87
N PRO A 283 -24.51 -8.99 10.39
CA PRO A 283 -24.97 -10.35 10.66
C PRO A 283 -25.14 -10.60 12.16
N TYR A 284 -26.15 -11.40 12.53
CA TYR A 284 -26.50 -11.67 13.93
C TYR A 284 -25.29 -12.02 14.81
N TRP A 285 -24.43 -12.94 14.35
CA TRP A 285 -23.24 -13.37 15.10
C TRP A 285 -22.31 -12.19 15.41
N ARG A 286 -22.17 -11.25 14.47
CA ARG A 286 -21.26 -10.10 14.60
C ARG A 286 -21.83 -9.08 15.57
N ALA A 287 -23.12 -8.76 15.42
CA ALA A 287 -23.83 -7.86 16.33
C ALA A 287 -23.74 -8.38 17.78
N GLU A 288 -23.98 -9.68 17.99
CA GLU A 288 -23.94 -10.28 19.32
C GLU A 288 -22.51 -10.38 19.88
N ARG A 289 -21.52 -10.79 19.08
CA ARG A 289 -20.10 -10.81 19.50
C ARG A 289 -19.64 -9.43 19.93
N THR A 290 -19.97 -8.41 19.15
CA THR A 290 -19.58 -7.02 19.44
C THR A 290 -20.27 -6.50 20.70
N ARG A 291 -21.55 -6.82 20.91
CA ARG A 291 -22.26 -6.52 22.16
C ARG A 291 -21.52 -7.12 23.37
N ARG A 292 -21.16 -8.41 23.31
CA ARG A 292 -20.42 -9.12 24.37
C ARG A 292 -19.04 -8.50 24.62
N ARG A 293 -18.25 -8.24 23.57
CA ARG A 293 -16.91 -7.64 23.70
C ARG A 293 -16.94 -6.24 24.29
N ASN A 294 -17.89 -5.41 23.86
CA ASN A 294 -18.05 -4.07 24.43
C ASN A 294 -18.48 -4.10 25.90
N GLN A 295 -19.29 -5.08 26.30
CA GLN A 295 -19.59 -5.31 27.71
C GLN A 295 -18.31 -5.68 28.48
N ASN A 296 -17.51 -6.62 27.96
CA ASN A 296 -16.24 -7.02 28.57
C ASN A 296 -15.24 -5.86 28.67
N PHE A 297 -15.14 -4.99 27.65
CA PHE A 297 -14.27 -3.81 27.70
C PHE A 297 -14.69 -2.83 28.80
N LYS A 298 -16.01 -2.61 28.96
CA LYS A 298 -16.55 -1.77 30.04
C LYS A 298 -16.26 -2.37 31.41
N GLU A 299 -16.52 -3.67 31.59
CA GLU A 299 -16.26 -4.38 32.85
C GLU A 299 -14.76 -4.40 33.20
N ALA A 300 -13.88 -4.48 32.18
CA ALA A 300 -12.43 -4.43 32.34
C ALA A 300 -11.85 -2.99 32.41
N ASN A 301 -12.68 -1.96 32.37
CA ASN A 301 -12.27 -0.54 32.33
C ASN A 301 -11.25 -0.22 31.22
N VAL A 302 -11.41 -0.86 30.05
CA VAL A 302 -10.60 -0.63 28.85
C VAL A 302 -11.30 0.41 27.98
N ASN A 303 -10.60 1.50 27.66
CA ASN A 303 -11.11 2.55 26.76
C ASN A 303 -11.06 2.08 25.29
N ARG A 304 -11.93 1.14 24.93
CA ARG A 304 -12.06 0.56 23.60
C ARG A 304 -13.53 0.32 23.27
N VAL A 305 -13.90 0.60 22.03
CA VAL A 305 -15.20 0.27 21.45
C VAL A 305 -14.96 -0.56 20.18
N GLU A 306 -15.67 -1.67 20.05
CA GLU A 306 -15.79 -2.40 18.80
C GLU A 306 -17.12 -2.02 18.13
N TYR A 307 -17.07 -1.83 16.82
CA TYR A 307 -18.25 -1.50 16.00
C TYR A 307 -18.61 -2.72 15.16
N ALA A 308 -19.88 -3.11 15.17
CA ALA A 308 -20.37 -4.22 14.35
C ALA A 308 -20.60 -3.80 12.89
N ASP A 309 -20.57 -2.48 12.66
CA ASP A 309 -21.41 -1.80 11.70
C ASP A 309 -20.92 -0.33 11.56
N GLY A 310 -21.12 0.27 10.38
CA GLY A 310 -20.79 1.69 10.11
C GLY A 310 -19.30 2.05 10.11
N HIS A 311 -18.39 1.10 10.36
CA HIS A 311 -16.94 1.29 10.32
C HIS A 311 -16.26 0.20 9.50
N PHE A 312 -15.14 0.52 8.87
CA PHE A 312 -14.32 -0.44 8.14
C PHE A 312 -13.88 -1.58 9.08
N THR A 313 -14.21 -2.80 8.68
CA THR A 313 -13.86 -4.02 9.42
C THR A 313 -13.36 -5.13 8.51
N GLY A 314 -13.50 -4.97 7.20
CA GLY A 314 -12.97 -5.86 6.18
C GLY A 314 -12.53 -5.08 4.95
N ALA A 315 -11.85 -3.96 5.15
CA ALA A 315 -11.35 -3.17 4.03
C ALA A 315 -10.27 -3.95 3.27
N SER A 316 -10.41 -4.00 1.94
CA SER A 316 -9.50 -4.77 1.08
C SER A 316 -9.36 -4.17 -0.32
N GLY A 317 -8.28 -4.56 -1.02
CA GLY A 317 -8.14 -4.31 -2.45
C GLY A 317 -7.88 -2.87 -2.87
N GLY A 318 -7.37 -2.03 -1.96
CA GLY A 318 -7.03 -0.63 -2.24
C GLY A 318 -6.30 -0.44 -3.57
N THR A 319 -6.91 0.33 -4.48
CA THR A 319 -6.46 0.51 -5.87
C THR A 319 -6.59 1.97 -6.30
N ILE A 320 -5.55 2.52 -6.93
CA ILE A 320 -5.63 3.83 -7.59
C ILE A 320 -6.07 3.65 -9.03
N TYR A 321 -7.07 4.42 -9.44
CA TYR A 321 -7.56 4.38 -10.81
C TYR A 321 -6.64 5.14 -11.76
N THR A 322 -6.06 4.41 -12.72
CA THR A 322 -5.17 4.94 -13.77
C THR A 322 -5.67 4.68 -15.19
N GLY A 323 -6.88 4.09 -15.33
CA GLY A 323 -7.49 3.80 -16.64
C GLY A 323 -8.00 5.06 -17.32
N ASP A 324 -8.38 5.01 -18.59
CA ASP A 324 -8.90 6.17 -19.35
C ASP A 324 -10.40 6.08 -19.69
N GLY A 325 -11.09 5.08 -19.14
CA GLY A 325 -12.51 4.86 -19.38
C GLY A 325 -13.45 5.73 -18.54
N PHE A 326 -13.01 6.22 -17.37
CA PHE A 326 -13.82 7.07 -16.48
C PHE A 326 -13.61 8.55 -16.82
N PRO A 327 -14.53 9.43 -16.38
CA PRO A 327 -14.31 10.87 -16.42
C PRO A 327 -12.99 11.28 -15.75
N LYS A 328 -12.39 12.38 -16.22
CA LYS A 328 -11.03 12.79 -15.84
C LYS A 328 -10.87 13.05 -14.34
N GLU A 329 -11.93 13.49 -13.67
CA GLU A 329 -11.98 13.71 -12.22
C GLU A 329 -11.85 12.42 -11.38
N TYR A 330 -11.91 11.25 -12.01
CA TYR A 330 -11.66 9.96 -11.35
C TYR A 330 -10.20 9.51 -11.41
N GLN A 331 -9.37 10.14 -12.27
CA GLN A 331 -7.95 9.82 -12.38
C GLN A 331 -7.22 10.07 -11.07
N GLY A 332 -6.49 9.07 -10.58
CA GLY A 332 -5.75 9.18 -9.32
C GLY A 332 -6.60 9.01 -8.07
N ASN A 333 -7.91 8.77 -8.20
CA ASN A 333 -8.76 8.45 -7.04
C ASN A 333 -8.47 7.04 -6.54
N PHE A 334 -8.60 6.86 -5.23
CA PHE A 334 -8.40 5.60 -4.54
C PHE A 334 -9.74 4.91 -4.33
N PHE A 335 -9.81 3.62 -4.65
CA PHE A 335 -10.98 2.77 -4.46
C PHE A 335 -10.62 1.61 -3.54
N VAL A 336 -11.51 1.29 -2.62
CA VAL A 336 -11.31 0.22 -1.63
C VAL A 336 -12.64 -0.45 -1.36
N THR A 337 -12.62 -1.78 -1.24
CA THR A 337 -13.82 -2.55 -0.91
C THR A 337 -13.95 -2.70 0.59
N ASP A 338 -15.15 -2.98 1.09
CA ASP A 338 -15.31 -3.61 2.39
C ASP A 338 -16.19 -4.87 2.24
N VAL A 339 -15.58 -6.04 2.50
CA VAL A 339 -16.25 -7.35 2.37
C VAL A 339 -17.38 -7.52 3.38
N SER A 340 -17.26 -6.86 4.53
CA SER A 340 -18.16 -6.96 5.68
C SER A 340 -19.38 -6.07 5.53
N GLY A 341 -19.22 -4.90 4.91
CA GLY A 341 -20.24 -3.90 4.64
C GLY A 341 -20.87 -3.98 3.25
N ASN A 342 -20.45 -4.94 2.41
CA ASN A 342 -20.99 -5.18 1.07
C ASN A 342 -20.89 -3.94 0.15
N LEU A 343 -19.74 -3.23 0.16
CA LEU A 343 -19.60 -1.91 -0.45
C LEU A 343 -18.22 -1.64 -1.07
N VAL A 344 -18.17 -0.56 -1.84
CA VAL A 344 -16.96 0.06 -2.40
C VAL A 344 -16.94 1.52 -2.00
N HIS A 345 -15.88 1.90 -1.31
CA HIS A 345 -15.57 3.27 -0.93
C HIS A 345 -14.61 3.92 -1.93
N ARG A 346 -14.68 5.24 -2.06
CA ARG A 346 -13.84 6.04 -2.94
C ARG A 346 -13.34 7.31 -2.26
N ASP A 347 -12.03 7.52 -2.37
CA ASP A 347 -11.33 8.71 -1.92
C ASP A 347 -10.73 9.52 -3.06
N ILE A 348 -10.76 10.84 -2.90
CA ILE A 348 -10.00 11.79 -3.69
C ILE A 348 -8.75 12.17 -2.89
N LEU A 349 -7.58 11.91 -3.47
CA LEU A 349 -6.29 12.23 -2.85
C LEU A 349 -5.91 13.66 -3.19
N SER A 350 -5.46 14.42 -2.19
CA SER A 350 -4.99 15.80 -2.37
C SER A 350 -3.79 16.13 -1.51
N ALA A 351 -2.93 17.00 -2.00
CA ALA A 351 -1.76 17.47 -1.27
C ALA A 351 -2.15 18.39 -0.10
N VAL A 352 -1.32 18.40 0.95
CA VAL A 352 -1.43 19.30 2.10
C VAL A 352 -0.31 20.34 2.05
N ASP A 353 -0.59 21.56 2.51
CA ASP A 353 0.44 22.60 2.59
C ASP A 353 1.56 22.20 3.56
N LYS A 354 2.81 22.48 3.18
CA LYS A 354 4.06 22.17 3.87
C LYS A 354 4.24 20.73 4.38
N SER A 355 3.47 19.76 3.87
CA SER A 355 3.58 18.36 4.28
C SER A 355 3.80 17.45 3.06
N PRO A 356 4.60 16.37 3.18
CA PRO A 356 4.66 15.33 2.16
C PRO A 356 3.49 14.33 2.24
N VAL A 357 2.64 14.46 3.25
CA VAL A 357 1.47 13.62 3.49
C VAL A 357 0.29 14.15 2.69
N MET A 358 -0.43 13.24 2.03
CA MET A 358 -1.70 13.56 1.36
C MET A 358 -2.86 13.46 2.34
N VAL A 359 -4.01 13.97 1.92
CA VAL A 359 -5.28 13.74 2.59
C VAL A 359 -6.25 13.04 1.63
N ALA A 360 -6.92 12.01 2.12
CA ALA A 360 -7.96 11.27 1.44
C ALA A 360 -9.32 11.79 1.88
N LYS A 361 -10.14 12.20 0.89
CA LYS A 361 -11.43 12.86 1.10
C LYS A 361 -12.53 12.17 0.31
N ARG A 362 -13.71 12.08 0.91
CA ARG A 362 -14.93 11.67 0.22
C ARG A 362 -15.25 12.60 -0.95
N GLY A 363 -15.74 12.00 -2.03
CA GLY A 363 -16.29 12.75 -3.15
C GLY A 363 -17.58 13.50 -2.80
N ALA A 364 -17.94 14.48 -3.63
CA ALA A 364 -19.11 15.31 -3.38
C ALA A 364 -20.45 14.54 -3.40
N GLN A 365 -20.52 13.39 -4.11
CA GLN A 365 -21.70 12.54 -4.19
C GLN A 365 -21.73 11.45 -3.09
N GLU A 366 -20.66 11.33 -2.30
CA GLU A 366 -20.42 10.20 -1.39
C GLU A 366 -20.33 10.64 0.09
N LYS A 367 -21.04 11.72 0.45
CA LYS A 367 -21.04 12.29 1.81
C LYS A 367 -21.85 11.50 2.82
N ASP A 368 -22.82 10.71 2.37
CA ASP A 368 -23.77 9.91 3.16
C ASP A 368 -24.12 8.57 2.48
N VAL A 369 -23.38 8.23 1.42
CA VAL A 369 -23.51 6.99 0.65
C VAL A 369 -22.14 6.58 0.10
N GLU A 370 -21.94 5.28 -0.12
CA GLU A 370 -20.73 4.77 -0.73
C GLU A 370 -20.77 4.82 -2.27
N PHE A 371 -19.58 4.80 -2.89
CA PHE A 371 -19.45 4.84 -4.36
C PHE A 371 -20.27 3.73 -5.02
N LEU A 372 -20.20 2.52 -4.47
CA LEU A 372 -21.08 1.41 -4.79
C LEU A 372 -21.44 0.65 -3.51
N TYR A 373 -22.67 0.16 -3.40
CA TYR A 373 -23.10 -0.73 -2.32
C TYR A 373 -24.11 -1.76 -2.81
N SER A 374 -24.23 -2.86 -2.08
CA SER A 374 -25.24 -3.90 -2.33
C SER A 374 -26.20 -4.05 -1.15
N THR A 375 -27.40 -4.54 -1.44
CA THR A 375 -28.33 -5.08 -0.42
C THR A 375 -28.36 -6.61 -0.42
N ASP A 376 -27.57 -7.26 -1.28
CA ASP A 376 -27.28 -8.69 -1.22
C ASP A 376 -26.18 -8.93 -0.18
N THR A 377 -26.50 -9.64 0.90
CA THR A 377 -25.56 -9.94 1.99
C THR A 377 -24.46 -10.94 1.61
N TRP A 378 -24.60 -11.62 0.45
CA TRP A 378 -23.57 -12.50 -0.10
C TRP A 378 -22.53 -11.75 -0.95
N PHE A 379 -22.77 -10.49 -1.31
CA PHE A 379 -21.82 -9.69 -2.10
C PHE A 379 -20.58 -9.37 -1.26
N ARG A 380 -19.44 -10.01 -1.54
CA ARG A 380 -18.17 -9.86 -0.82
C ARG A 380 -17.12 -9.26 -1.75
N PRO A 381 -17.14 -7.93 -1.99
CA PRO A 381 -16.19 -7.29 -2.89
C PRO A 381 -14.77 -7.33 -2.29
N ILE A 382 -13.78 -7.83 -3.04
CA ILE A 382 -12.41 -8.07 -2.53
C ILE A 382 -11.40 -7.07 -3.07
N THR A 383 -11.36 -6.88 -4.39
CA THR A 383 -10.29 -6.10 -5.03
C THR A 383 -10.65 -5.61 -6.42
N PHE A 384 -9.79 -4.76 -6.96
CA PHE A 384 -9.91 -4.19 -8.28
C PHE A 384 -8.69 -4.48 -9.16
N THR A 385 -8.91 -4.46 -10.47
CA THR A 385 -7.85 -4.14 -11.44
C THR A 385 -8.37 -3.18 -12.51
N THR A 386 -7.46 -2.44 -13.16
CA THR A 386 -7.81 -1.61 -14.32
C THR A 386 -7.56 -2.41 -15.59
N GLY A 387 -8.59 -2.57 -16.41
CA GLY A 387 -8.50 -3.31 -17.67
C GLY A 387 -7.82 -2.54 -18.81
N PRO A 388 -7.46 -3.25 -19.90
CA PRO A 388 -6.95 -2.63 -21.13
C PRO A 388 -7.97 -1.69 -21.80
N ASP A 389 -9.25 -1.85 -21.49
CA ASP A 389 -10.36 -0.99 -21.90
C ASP A 389 -10.51 0.29 -21.06
N GLY A 390 -9.69 0.44 -20.01
CA GLY A 390 -9.68 1.60 -19.15
C GLY A 390 -10.74 1.57 -18.04
N TYR A 391 -11.46 0.47 -17.85
CA TYR A 391 -12.48 0.35 -16.80
C TYR A 391 -11.98 -0.39 -15.56
N LEU A 392 -12.69 -0.23 -14.44
CA LEU A 392 -12.41 -1.00 -13.21
C LEU A 392 -13.14 -2.33 -13.23
N TYR A 393 -12.41 -3.40 -12.95
CA TYR A 393 -12.93 -4.75 -12.76
C TYR A 393 -12.93 -5.06 -11.27
N LEU A 394 -14.11 -5.25 -10.70
CA LEU A 394 -14.34 -5.56 -9.28
C LEU A 394 -14.55 -7.07 -9.11
N LEU A 395 -13.76 -7.68 -8.23
CA LEU A 395 -13.89 -9.08 -7.84
C LEU A 395 -14.84 -9.18 -6.64
N ASP A 396 -15.79 -10.10 -6.73
CA ASP A 396 -16.74 -10.46 -5.70
C ASP A 396 -16.58 -11.95 -5.39
N TYR A 397 -16.12 -12.23 -4.17
CA TYR A 397 -15.89 -13.60 -3.69
C TYR A 397 -17.19 -14.41 -3.59
N TYR A 398 -18.31 -13.72 -3.36
CA TYR A 398 -19.67 -14.25 -3.29
C TYR A 398 -19.90 -15.43 -2.33
N ARG A 399 -19.78 -15.19 -1.03
CA ARG A 399 -20.06 -16.17 0.03
C ARG A 399 -20.99 -15.66 1.12
N GLN A 400 -21.68 -16.59 1.77
CA GLN A 400 -22.52 -16.29 2.94
C GLN A 400 -21.68 -15.71 4.09
N HIS A 401 -20.51 -16.34 4.35
CA HIS A 401 -19.56 -15.96 5.38
C HIS A 401 -18.15 -15.84 4.79
N ILE A 402 -17.38 -14.85 5.25
CA ILE A 402 -16.02 -14.57 4.78
C ILE A 402 -15.02 -14.46 5.95
N GLU A 403 -15.46 -14.75 7.16
CA GLU A 403 -14.69 -14.60 8.39
C GLU A 403 -13.98 -15.88 8.79
N THR A 404 -12.79 -15.74 9.37
CA THR A 404 -12.07 -16.88 9.95
C THR A 404 -12.80 -17.39 11.20
N PRO A 405 -13.18 -18.69 11.27
CA PRO A 405 -14.00 -19.25 12.35
C PRO A 405 -13.43 -19.08 13.76
N VAL A 406 -12.11 -18.98 13.89
CA VAL A 406 -11.42 -18.79 15.18
C VAL A 406 -11.72 -17.44 15.83
N SER A 407 -12.23 -16.48 15.07
CA SER A 407 -12.58 -15.13 15.56
C SER A 407 -14.01 -15.03 16.10
N ILE A 408 -14.76 -16.13 16.07
CA ILE A 408 -16.18 -16.23 16.44
C ILE A 408 -16.37 -17.26 17.56
N ASP A 409 -17.08 -16.87 18.61
CA ASP A 409 -17.42 -17.73 19.74
C ASP A 409 -18.17 -18.99 19.27
N ASP A 410 -17.92 -20.13 19.90
CA ASP A 410 -18.42 -21.43 19.44
C ASP A 410 -19.96 -21.50 19.37
N ASP A 411 -20.65 -20.84 20.30
CA ASP A 411 -22.13 -20.78 20.31
C ASP A 411 -22.69 -19.94 19.15
N LEU A 412 -21.95 -18.92 18.70
CA LEU A 412 -22.37 -18.04 17.62
C LEU A 412 -22.15 -18.66 16.23
N LYS A 413 -21.19 -19.58 16.10
CA LYS A 413 -20.86 -20.25 14.83
C LYS A 413 -21.44 -21.65 14.66
N ALA A 414 -22.16 -22.17 15.65
CA ALA A 414 -22.68 -23.54 15.64
C ALA A 414 -23.51 -23.90 14.38
N ASP A 415 -24.27 -22.94 13.85
CA ASP A 415 -25.15 -23.13 12.68
C ASP A 415 -24.58 -22.50 11.38
N MET A 416 -23.31 -22.08 11.37
CA MET A 416 -22.70 -21.41 10.22
C MET A 416 -22.03 -22.41 9.26
N ASP A 417 -22.31 -22.27 7.97
CA ASP A 417 -21.58 -22.96 6.91
C ASP A 417 -20.58 -22.00 6.25
N PHE A 418 -19.30 -22.13 6.59
CA PHE A 418 -18.24 -21.28 6.04
C PHE A 418 -17.87 -21.62 4.58
N MET A 419 -18.35 -22.76 4.07
CA MET A 419 -18.17 -23.18 2.68
C MET A 419 -19.36 -22.83 1.78
N ALA A 420 -20.45 -22.28 2.36
CA ALA A 420 -21.62 -21.84 1.61
C ALA A 420 -21.23 -20.76 0.58
N GLY A 421 -21.31 -21.11 -0.69
CA GLY A 421 -20.91 -20.26 -1.82
C GLY A 421 -19.55 -20.54 -2.41
N SER A 422 -18.81 -21.56 -1.95
CA SER A 422 -17.51 -21.96 -2.53
C SER A 422 -17.56 -22.42 -3.99
N ASP A 423 -18.76 -22.60 -4.54
CA ASP A 423 -19.03 -22.86 -5.95
C ASP A 423 -19.46 -21.60 -6.72
N LYS A 424 -19.24 -20.40 -6.17
CA LYS A 424 -19.67 -19.12 -6.71
C LYS A 424 -18.52 -18.12 -6.74
N GLY A 425 -18.65 -17.10 -7.57
CA GLY A 425 -17.65 -16.06 -7.70
C GLY A 425 -17.96 -15.19 -8.89
N ARG A 426 -17.75 -13.88 -8.76
CA ARG A 426 -18.19 -12.91 -9.77
C ARG A 426 -17.14 -11.86 -10.03
N ILE A 427 -17.10 -11.41 -11.27
CA ILE A 427 -16.30 -10.28 -11.69
C ILE A 427 -17.24 -9.31 -12.39
N TYR A 428 -17.29 -8.09 -11.86
CA TYR A 428 -18.06 -7.00 -12.42
C TYR A 428 -17.14 -6.00 -13.10
N ARG A 429 -17.60 -5.37 -14.17
CA ARG A 429 -16.98 -4.20 -14.78
C ARG A 429 -17.79 -2.96 -14.43
N ILE A 430 -17.13 -1.97 -13.86
CA ILE A 430 -17.70 -0.65 -13.55
C ILE A 430 -17.32 0.29 -14.69
N LEU A 431 -18.29 1.02 -15.24
CA LEU A 431 -18.09 1.90 -16.39
C LEU A 431 -19.11 3.06 -16.36
N PRO A 432 -18.84 4.18 -17.04
CA PRO A 432 -19.82 5.25 -17.20
C PRO A 432 -21.14 4.74 -17.80
N ASP A 433 -22.26 5.34 -17.42
CA ASP A 433 -23.59 4.94 -17.90
C ASP A 433 -23.73 5.04 -19.43
N ASN A 434 -23.13 6.08 -20.02
CA ASN A 434 -23.06 6.35 -21.45
C ASN A 434 -21.95 5.57 -22.18
N ALA A 435 -21.17 4.75 -21.47
CA ALA A 435 -20.09 4.01 -22.09
C ALA A 435 -20.63 2.88 -22.98
N ASN A 436 -20.09 2.80 -24.19
CA ASN A 436 -20.23 1.65 -25.07
C ASN A 436 -19.07 0.69 -24.78
N VAL A 437 -19.39 -0.55 -24.45
CA VAL A 437 -18.39 -1.60 -24.24
C VAL A 437 -17.57 -1.74 -25.51
N LYS A 438 -16.27 -1.49 -25.41
CA LYS A 438 -15.34 -1.66 -26.52
C LYS A 438 -14.63 -3.00 -26.35
N ASN A 439 -14.72 -3.85 -27.36
CA ASN A 439 -13.76 -4.93 -27.48
C ASN A 439 -12.40 -4.31 -27.83
N VAL A 440 -11.48 -4.31 -26.87
CA VAL A 440 -10.14 -3.76 -27.05
C VAL A 440 -9.22 -4.89 -27.49
N LYS A 441 -8.80 -4.84 -28.76
CA LYS A 441 -7.81 -5.77 -29.30
C LYS A 441 -6.42 -5.42 -28.78
N VAL A 442 -5.86 -6.30 -27.96
CA VAL A 442 -4.52 -6.14 -27.38
C VAL A 442 -3.54 -7.11 -28.06
N ASP A 443 -2.39 -6.61 -28.52
CA ASP A 443 -1.24 -7.43 -28.91
C ASP A 443 0.07 -6.66 -28.70
N LEU A 444 0.44 -6.44 -27.44
CA LEU A 444 1.73 -5.81 -27.11
C LEU A 444 2.89 -6.79 -27.21
N LYS A 445 2.63 -8.10 -27.04
CA LYS A 445 3.64 -9.16 -27.19
C LYS A 445 4.39 -9.05 -28.52
N ASN A 446 3.67 -8.90 -29.63
CA ASN A 446 4.25 -8.83 -30.98
C ASN A 446 4.56 -7.39 -31.44
N THR A 447 4.20 -6.37 -30.66
CA THR A 447 4.52 -4.97 -30.98
C THR A 447 6.03 -4.72 -30.84
N SER A 448 6.69 -4.14 -31.85
CA SER A 448 8.15 -3.88 -31.81
C SER A 448 8.54 -2.88 -30.72
N SER A 449 9.78 -2.96 -30.21
CA SER A 449 10.28 -2.04 -29.16
C SER A 449 10.13 -0.57 -29.57
N ALA A 450 10.43 -0.24 -30.83
CA ALA A 450 10.26 1.12 -31.36
C ALA A 450 8.82 1.63 -31.26
N LYS A 451 7.82 0.76 -31.51
CA LYS A 451 6.40 1.11 -31.36
C LYS A 451 5.99 1.18 -29.89
N LEU A 452 6.55 0.34 -29.01
CA LEU A 452 6.28 0.40 -27.57
C LEU A 452 6.71 1.73 -26.94
N VAL A 453 7.75 2.40 -27.46
CA VAL A 453 8.13 3.74 -26.98
C VAL A 453 6.96 4.72 -27.10
N ALA A 454 6.18 4.66 -28.19
CA ALA A 454 5.02 5.52 -28.35
C ALA A 454 3.88 5.18 -27.37
N VAL A 455 3.76 3.90 -26.98
CA VAL A 455 2.74 3.42 -26.02
C VAL A 455 3.00 3.92 -24.59
N LEU A 456 4.23 4.34 -24.26
CA LEU A 456 4.52 5.01 -22.99
C LEU A 456 3.72 6.31 -22.78
N ALA A 457 3.17 6.89 -23.85
CA ALA A 457 2.29 8.06 -23.80
C ALA A 457 0.80 7.73 -23.90
N HIS A 458 0.41 6.45 -23.78
CA HIS A 458 -0.98 6.04 -23.82
C HIS A 458 -1.76 6.62 -22.62
N PRO A 459 -3.01 7.10 -22.78
CA PRO A 459 -3.80 7.69 -21.69
C PRO A 459 -4.14 6.70 -20.57
N ASN A 460 -4.47 5.44 -20.91
CA ASN A 460 -4.63 4.35 -19.95
C ASN A 460 -3.28 3.88 -19.38
N GLY A 461 -3.15 3.91 -18.05
CA GLY A 461 -1.96 3.47 -17.32
C GLY A 461 -1.61 2.00 -17.49
N TRP A 462 -2.59 1.13 -17.74
CA TRP A 462 -2.33 -0.27 -18.04
C TRP A 462 -1.40 -0.41 -19.25
N TRP A 463 -1.70 0.29 -20.35
CA TRP A 463 -0.89 0.26 -21.57
C TRP A 463 0.52 0.81 -21.36
N ARG A 464 0.65 1.91 -20.59
CA ARG A 464 1.96 2.49 -20.27
C ARG A 464 2.81 1.50 -19.47
N SER A 465 2.24 0.89 -18.44
CA SER A 465 2.93 -0.08 -17.58
C SER A 465 3.33 -1.34 -18.34
N GLN A 466 2.46 -1.86 -19.22
CA GLN A 466 2.81 -3.00 -20.08
C GLN A 466 3.94 -2.66 -21.05
N ALA A 467 3.87 -1.51 -21.74
CA ALA A 467 4.93 -1.08 -22.65
C ALA A 467 6.26 -0.84 -21.92
N HIS A 468 6.23 -0.24 -20.72
CA HIS A 468 7.39 -0.08 -19.86
C HIS A 468 8.00 -1.44 -19.53
N ARG A 469 7.22 -2.34 -18.93
CA ARG A 469 7.66 -3.70 -18.57
C ARG A 469 8.32 -4.41 -19.75
N LEU A 470 7.65 -4.44 -20.91
CA LEU A 470 8.14 -5.12 -22.11
C LEU A 470 9.44 -4.51 -22.65
N LEU A 471 9.63 -3.19 -22.57
CA LEU A 471 10.90 -2.55 -22.96
C LEU A 471 12.05 -2.99 -22.06
N ILE A 472 11.82 -3.11 -20.75
CA ILE A 472 12.82 -3.62 -19.80
C ILE A 472 13.09 -5.11 -20.03
N GLU A 473 12.04 -5.92 -20.17
CA GLU A 473 12.16 -7.37 -20.41
C GLU A 473 12.96 -7.69 -21.67
N ARG A 474 12.82 -6.86 -22.73
CA ARG A 474 13.52 -7.04 -24.00
C ARG A 474 14.95 -6.51 -24.00
N GLY A 475 15.27 -5.51 -23.18
CA GLY A 475 16.61 -4.93 -23.11
C GLY A 475 17.11 -4.29 -24.42
N ASP A 476 16.20 -3.93 -25.32
CA ASP A 476 16.54 -3.45 -26.67
C ASP A 476 17.06 -2.01 -26.63
N LYS A 477 18.39 -1.86 -26.61
CA LYS A 477 19.04 -0.54 -26.55
C LYS A 477 18.92 0.29 -27.83
N SER A 478 18.42 -0.27 -28.94
CA SER A 478 18.24 0.49 -30.19
C SER A 478 17.22 1.62 -30.05
N VAL A 479 16.32 1.53 -29.06
CA VAL A 479 15.27 2.52 -28.81
C VAL A 479 15.73 3.72 -27.97
N VAL A 480 16.94 3.68 -27.38
CA VAL A 480 17.44 4.74 -26.49
C VAL A 480 17.33 6.15 -27.10
N PRO A 481 17.67 6.41 -28.38
CA PRO A 481 17.47 7.72 -28.98
C PRO A 481 16.00 8.16 -29.00
N ALA A 482 15.08 7.24 -29.32
CA ALA A 482 13.64 7.53 -29.35
C ALA A 482 13.08 7.79 -27.95
N VAL A 483 13.54 7.05 -26.93
CA VAL A 483 13.15 7.26 -25.53
C VAL A 483 13.69 8.61 -25.02
N LYS A 484 14.94 8.97 -25.34
CA LYS A 484 15.49 10.31 -25.04
C LYS A 484 14.72 11.42 -25.76
N ALA A 485 14.25 11.18 -26.98
CA ALA A 485 13.40 12.14 -27.69
C ALA A 485 12.05 12.31 -26.99
N LEU A 486 11.42 11.23 -26.53
CA LEU A 486 10.13 11.26 -25.82
C LEU A 486 10.17 12.14 -24.56
N LEU A 487 11.26 12.06 -23.78
CA LEU A 487 11.50 12.93 -22.63
C LEU A 487 11.46 14.42 -23.00
N ASN A 488 11.90 14.78 -24.20
CA ASN A 488 11.98 16.18 -24.65
C ASN A 488 10.68 16.66 -25.32
N THR A 489 9.92 15.78 -25.95
CA THR A 489 8.82 16.17 -26.84
C THR A 489 7.43 15.82 -26.31
N SER A 490 7.31 14.88 -25.37
CA SER A 490 6.01 14.45 -24.86
C SER A 490 5.34 15.55 -24.03
N ARG A 491 4.05 15.79 -24.30
CA ARG A 491 3.19 16.65 -23.48
C ARG A 491 2.72 15.95 -22.21
N ASP A 492 2.59 14.62 -22.23
CA ASP A 492 2.22 13.84 -21.05
C ASP A 492 3.45 13.64 -20.14
N ALA A 493 3.38 14.17 -18.92
CA ALA A 493 4.44 14.06 -17.93
C ALA A 493 4.68 12.62 -17.45
N ARG A 494 3.65 11.77 -17.46
CA ARG A 494 3.78 10.35 -17.13
C ARG A 494 4.65 9.64 -18.16
N ALA A 495 4.46 9.97 -19.45
CA ALA A 495 5.31 9.43 -20.51
C ALA A 495 6.78 9.88 -20.36
N ARG A 496 7.00 11.13 -19.94
CA ARG A 496 8.35 11.63 -19.64
C ARG A 496 8.98 10.88 -18.46
N LEU A 497 8.20 10.60 -17.41
CA LEU A 497 8.65 9.80 -16.27
C LEU A 497 8.99 8.36 -16.68
N HIS A 498 8.10 7.70 -17.43
CA HIS A 498 8.36 6.39 -18.03
C HIS A 498 9.63 6.41 -18.88
N ALA A 499 9.86 7.43 -19.69
CA ALA A 499 11.08 7.55 -20.50
C ALA A 499 12.35 7.57 -19.64
N ILE A 500 12.35 8.31 -18.53
CA ILE A 500 13.50 8.36 -17.61
C ILE A 500 13.78 6.98 -17.00
N TYR A 501 12.77 6.27 -16.52
CA TYR A 501 12.97 4.95 -15.90
C TYR A 501 13.18 3.81 -16.90
N VAL A 502 12.70 3.92 -18.14
CA VAL A 502 13.10 3.02 -19.23
C VAL A 502 14.59 3.19 -19.53
N LEU A 503 15.09 4.44 -19.58
CA LEU A 503 16.52 4.69 -19.72
C LEU A 503 17.31 4.13 -18.53
N GLU A 504 16.78 4.21 -17.32
CA GLU A 504 17.36 3.57 -16.13
C GLU A 504 17.46 2.05 -16.30
N GLY A 505 16.36 1.37 -16.64
CA GLY A 505 16.34 -0.08 -16.76
C GLY A 505 17.16 -0.63 -17.93
N LEU A 506 17.32 0.15 -19.01
CA LEU A 506 18.20 -0.16 -20.15
C LEU A 506 19.68 0.17 -19.91
N ASP A 507 20.06 0.61 -18.71
CA ASP A 507 21.41 1.09 -18.37
C ASP A 507 21.89 2.21 -19.32
N ALA A 508 20.99 3.13 -19.65
CA ALA A 508 21.20 4.26 -20.56
C ALA A 508 20.87 5.63 -19.91
N LEU A 509 20.61 5.65 -18.61
CA LEU A 509 20.43 6.86 -17.81
C LEU A 509 21.78 7.56 -17.61
N ASP A 510 21.81 8.87 -17.85
CA ASP A 510 22.99 9.72 -17.64
C ASP A 510 22.61 11.01 -16.90
N ALA A 511 23.61 11.75 -16.44
CA ALA A 511 23.38 12.99 -15.68
C ALA A 511 22.65 14.07 -16.50
N ALA A 512 22.75 14.08 -17.83
CA ALA A 512 22.04 15.04 -18.67
C ALA A 512 20.53 14.76 -18.69
N VAL A 513 20.15 13.48 -18.78
CA VAL A 513 18.75 13.04 -18.65
C VAL A 513 18.19 13.41 -17.28
N VAL A 514 18.94 13.15 -16.20
CA VAL A 514 18.50 13.49 -14.84
C VAL A 514 18.35 15.01 -14.66
N LYS A 515 19.33 15.80 -15.10
CA LYS A 515 19.25 17.27 -15.06
C LYS A 515 18.06 17.82 -15.83
N LYS A 516 17.68 17.17 -16.94
CA LYS A 516 16.46 17.50 -17.68
C LYS A 516 15.19 17.23 -16.83
N GLY A 517 15.12 16.06 -16.18
CA GLY A 517 14.01 15.73 -15.28
C GLY A 517 13.87 16.67 -14.07
N LEU A 518 15.00 17.13 -13.50
CA LEU A 518 15.01 18.09 -12.39
C LEU A 518 14.40 19.47 -12.75
N GLN A 519 14.31 19.76 -14.04
CA GLN A 519 13.74 20.99 -14.62
C GLN A 519 12.32 20.81 -15.17
N ASP A 520 11.73 19.62 -15.03
CA ASP A 520 10.41 19.33 -15.59
C ASP A 520 9.32 20.19 -14.94
N ALA A 521 8.28 20.54 -15.69
CA ALA A 521 7.14 21.29 -15.19
C ALA A 521 6.31 20.50 -14.17
N GLU A 522 6.26 19.17 -14.31
CA GLU A 522 5.48 18.29 -13.44
C GLU A 522 6.25 17.92 -12.17
N PRO A 523 5.70 18.16 -10.97
CA PRO A 523 6.33 17.78 -9.70
C PRO A 523 6.71 16.31 -9.61
N GLY A 524 5.86 15.39 -10.07
CA GLY A 524 6.14 13.95 -10.01
C GLY A 524 7.36 13.54 -10.83
N VAL A 525 7.63 14.21 -11.95
CA VAL A 525 8.86 14.00 -12.73
C VAL A 525 10.08 14.54 -11.97
N ARG A 526 9.97 15.73 -11.36
CA ARG A 526 11.06 16.32 -10.57
C ARG A 526 11.40 15.49 -9.34
N GLU A 527 10.40 15.00 -8.61
CA GLU A 527 10.57 14.14 -7.43
C GLU A 527 11.39 12.89 -7.76
N ASN A 528 11.01 12.20 -8.84
CA ASN A 528 11.73 11.02 -9.30
C ASN A 528 13.12 11.35 -9.86
N ALA A 529 13.29 12.49 -10.54
CA ALA A 529 14.61 12.93 -10.99
C ALA A 529 15.54 13.26 -9.81
N VAL A 530 15.01 13.73 -8.67
CA VAL A 530 15.77 13.92 -7.44
C VAL A 530 16.27 12.59 -6.87
N ILE A 531 15.43 11.54 -6.87
CA ILE A 531 15.86 10.17 -6.48
C ILE A 531 17.00 9.70 -7.40
N LEU A 532 16.83 9.81 -8.71
CA LEU A 532 17.82 9.33 -9.67
C LEU A 532 19.13 10.14 -9.64
N ALA A 533 19.08 11.41 -9.21
CA ALA A 533 20.26 12.26 -9.03
C ALA A 533 21.22 11.72 -7.98
N GLU A 534 20.78 10.89 -7.04
CA GLU A 534 21.64 10.24 -6.02
C GLU A 534 22.80 9.46 -6.66
N ARG A 535 22.66 9.01 -7.91
CA ARG A 535 23.70 8.29 -8.67
C ARG A 535 24.73 9.21 -9.35
N PHE A 536 24.49 10.52 -9.38
CA PHE A 536 25.24 11.50 -10.16
C PHE A 536 25.67 12.68 -9.28
N PRO A 537 26.85 12.62 -8.64
CA PRO A 537 27.36 13.67 -7.74
C PRO A 537 27.32 15.09 -8.34
N GLU A 538 27.49 15.22 -9.66
CA GLU A 538 27.41 16.49 -10.40
C GLU A 538 26.00 17.10 -10.48
N CYS A 539 24.98 16.42 -9.94
CA CYS A 539 23.62 16.93 -9.80
C CYS A 539 23.37 17.58 -8.42
N LEU A 540 24.33 17.53 -7.49
CA LEU A 540 24.19 18.13 -6.15
C LEU A 540 23.69 19.59 -6.19
N PRO A 541 24.22 20.50 -7.04
CA PRO A 541 23.73 21.88 -7.08
C PRO A 541 22.23 21.98 -7.40
N GLN A 542 21.75 21.14 -8.32
CA GLN A 542 20.34 21.10 -8.69
C GLN A 542 19.49 20.50 -7.57
N VAL A 543 19.96 19.45 -6.88
CA VAL A 543 19.25 18.84 -5.73
C VAL A 543 19.14 19.84 -4.58
N VAL A 544 20.21 20.60 -4.29
CA VAL A 544 20.17 21.69 -3.29
C VAL A 544 19.12 22.75 -3.65
N GLN A 545 18.93 23.08 -4.93
CA GLN A 545 17.88 24.02 -5.34
C GLN A 545 16.47 23.47 -5.07
N LYS A 546 16.27 22.15 -5.25
CA LYS A 546 14.97 21.47 -5.10
C LYS A 546 14.43 21.49 -3.66
N ILE A 547 15.22 21.80 -2.63
CA ILE A 547 14.69 22.02 -1.27
C ILE A 547 13.71 23.20 -1.19
N ASN A 548 13.70 24.09 -2.19
CA ASN A 548 12.78 25.21 -2.30
C ASN A 548 11.72 25.00 -3.40
N ASP A 549 11.55 23.77 -3.88
CA ASP A 549 10.56 23.48 -4.91
C ASP A 549 9.14 23.80 -4.38
N PRO A 550 8.26 24.41 -5.20
CA PRO A 550 6.91 24.75 -4.76
C PRO A 550 6.07 23.52 -4.39
N ALA A 551 6.41 22.33 -4.90
CA ALA A 551 5.77 21.09 -4.49
C ALA A 551 6.49 20.50 -3.27
N ASN A 552 5.77 20.40 -2.15
CA ASN A 552 6.34 19.91 -0.87
C ASN A 552 6.94 18.50 -0.99
N ARG A 553 6.36 17.62 -1.80
CA ARG A 553 6.92 16.28 -2.10
C ARG A 553 8.31 16.34 -2.73
N VAL A 554 8.56 17.30 -3.64
CA VAL A 554 9.87 17.47 -4.28
C VAL A 554 10.89 18.00 -3.28
N ALA A 555 10.51 19.01 -2.47
CA ALA A 555 11.37 19.53 -1.41
C ALA A 555 11.70 18.46 -0.34
N PHE A 556 10.70 17.64 0.00
CA PHE A 556 10.85 16.52 0.92
C PHE A 556 11.79 15.45 0.37
N GLN A 557 11.60 15.04 -0.89
CA GLN A 557 12.49 14.08 -1.54
C GLN A 557 13.90 14.65 -1.68
N ALA A 558 14.07 15.96 -1.92
CA ALA A 558 15.38 16.60 -1.91
C ALA A 558 16.05 16.52 -0.54
N ALA A 559 15.31 16.73 0.56
CA ALA A 559 15.85 16.56 1.92
C ALA A 559 16.32 15.12 2.18
N LEU A 560 15.55 14.12 1.74
CA LEU A 560 15.95 12.71 1.81
C LEU A 560 17.20 12.42 0.97
N SER A 561 17.22 12.91 -0.28
CA SER A 561 18.26 12.58 -1.27
C SER A 561 19.58 13.29 -1.00
N LEU A 562 19.56 14.49 -0.41
CA LEU A 562 20.77 15.18 0.06
C LEU A 562 21.63 14.32 0.98
N GLY A 563 21.00 13.37 1.71
CA GLY A 563 21.71 12.40 2.54
C GLY A 563 22.58 11.38 1.80
N GLU A 564 22.42 11.21 0.47
CA GLU A 564 23.29 10.37 -0.37
C GLU A 564 24.50 11.13 -0.94
N PHE A 565 24.51 12.47 -0.83
CA PHE A 565 25.58 13.27 -1.39
C PHE A 565 26.66 13.59 -0.35
N ASN A 566 27.89 13.67 -0.83
CA ASN A 566 28.99 14.31 -0.13
C ASN A 566 29.22 15.70 -0.72
N GLY A 567 29.38 16.72 0.12
CA GLY A 567 29.68 18.07 -0.34
C GLY A 567 29.44 19.14 0.73
N LYS A 568 30.18 20.24 0.62
CA LYS A 568 30.10 21.37 1.57
C LYS A 568 28.71 22.02 1.63
N ASP A 569 27.91 21.87 0.58
CA ASP A 569 26.59 22.51 0.47
C ASP A 569 25.45 21.66 1.08
N VAL A 570 25.73 20.39 1.45
CA VAL A 570 24.72 19.46 1.98
C VAL A 570 24.21 19.90 3.36
N VAL A 571 25.11 20.11 4.33
CA VAL A 571 24.72 20.50 5.69
C VAL A 571 23.99 21.85 5.74
N PRO A 572 24.47 22.92 5.06
CA PRO A 572 23.72 24.17 4.97
C PRO A 572 22.33 24.01 4.36
N ALA A 573 22.18 23.17 3.34
CA ALA A 573 20.88 22.87 2.73
C ALA A 573 19.93 22.16 3.70
N LEU A 574 20.40 21.13 4.42
CA LEU A 574 19.61 20.41 5.42
C LEU A 574 19.21 21.31 6.61
N ALA A 575 20.11 22.21 7.05
CA ALA A 575 19.78 23.21 8.07
C ALA A 575 18.65 24.14 7.59
N LYS A 576 18.71 24.59 6.33
CA LYS A 576 17.65 25.41 5.72
C LYS A 576 16.31 24.65 5.62
N VAL A 577 16.34 23.36 5.30
CA VAL A 577 15.14 22.50 5.31
C VAL A 577 14.48 22.51 6.69
N ILE A 578 15.25 22.32 7.77
CA ILE A 578 14.71 22.36 9.15
C ILE A 578 14.14 23.74 9.49
N ALA A 579 14.81 24.83 9.10
CA ALA A 579 14.31 26.17 9.36
C ALA A 579 12.99 26.47 8.63
N GLN A 580 12.78 25.90 7.44
CA GLN A 580 11.61 26.16 6.59
C GLN A 580 10.44 25.20 6.87
N TYR A 581 10.73 23.91 7.06
CA TYR A 581 9.73 22.83 7.13
C TYR A 581 9.74 22.07 8.46
N GLY A 582 10.63 22.42 9.39
CA GLY A 582 10.86 21.64 10.61
C GLY A 582 9.66 21.51 11.55
N GLN A 583 8.58 22.28 11.36
CA GLN A 583 7.31 22.04 12.06
C GLN A 583 6.67 20.70 11.66
N ASP A 584 6.80 20.28 10.40
CA ASP A 584 6.37 18.97 9.94
C ASP A 584 7.39 17.90 10.37
N SER A 585 6.89 16.85 11.04
CA SER A 585 7.74 15.79 11.59
C SER A 585 8.45 14.96 10.53
N TRP A 586 7.89 14.84 9.34
CA TRP A 586 8.51 14.05 8.28
C TRP A 586 9.76 14.74 7.77
N PHE A 587 9.75 16.05 7.58
CA PHE A 587 10.96 16.79 7.21
C PHE A 587 12.07 16.67 8.27
N ARG A 588 11.70 16.67 9.56
CA ARG A 588 12.66 16.41 10.64
C ARG A 588 13.29 15.02 10.50
N ILE A 589 12.46 13.99 10.30
CA ILE A 589 12.92 12.61 10.11
C ILE A 589 13.79 12.48 8.86
N ALA A 590 13.39 13.10 7.74
CA ALA A 590 14.14 13.06 6.49
C ALA A 590 15.57 13.58 6.67
N VAL A 591 15.72 14.71 7.38
CA VAL A 591 17.04 15.26 7.72
C VAL A 591 17.82 14.32 8.65
N LEU A 592 17.21 13.91 9.77
CA LEU A 592 17.85 13.04 10.76
C LEU A 592 18.22 11.64 10.23
N SER A 593 17.60 11.20 9.14
CA SER A 593 17.86 9.89 8.51
C SER A 593 19.24 9.78 7.86
N SER A 594 19.94 10.90 7.67
CA SER A 594 21.25 10.95 7.01
C SER A 594 22.36 11.26 8.01
N ASN A 595 23.59 10.79 7.74
CA ASN A 595 24.74 11.11 8.58
C ASN A 595 25.00 12.64 8.64
N ALA A 596 24.94 13.33 7.50
CA ALA A 596 25.12 14.78 7.42
C ALA A 596 24.01 15.53 8.19
N GLY A 597 22.76 15.09 8.07
CA GLY A 597 21.61 15.68 8.73
C GLY A 597 21.43 15.27 10.19
N SER A 598 22.38 14.53 10.76
CA SER A 598 22.41 14.22 12.18
C SER A 598 23.81 14.38 12.78
N SER A 599 24.54 15.38 12.28
CA SER A 599 25.94 15.68 12.62
C SER A 599 26.07 16.86 13.58
N ALA A 600 27.27 17.06 14.15
CA ALA A 600 27.57 18.24 14.96
C ALA A 600 27.64 19.52 14.11
N GLU A 601 28.04 19.38 12.85
CA GLU A 601 28.06 20.43 11.84
C GLU A 601 26.64 20.95 11.57
N LEU A 602 25.63 20.08 11.56
CA LEU A 602 24.24 20.51 11.42
C LEU A 602 23.79 21.39 12.60
N LEU A 603 24.09 21.00 13.84
CA LEU A 603 23.78 21.84 15.01
C LEU A 603 24.40 23.22 14.85
N THR A 604 25.69 23.26 14.48
CA THR A 604 26.43 24.50 14.25
C THR A 604 25.76 25.38 13.18
N ALA A 605 25.36 24.77 12.05
CA ALA A 605 24.66 25.48 10.99
C ALA A 605 23.29 26.01 11.42
N LEU A 606 22.54 25.27 12.25
CA LEU A 606 21.23 25.69 12.75
C LEU A 606 21.32 26.87 13.72
N VAL A 607 22.30 26.87 14.62
CA VAL A 607 22.51 27.97 15.59
C VAL A 607 22.83 29.28 14.86
N GLN A 608 23.55 29.19 13.73
CA GLN A 608 23.87 30.32 12.88
C GLN A 608 22.68 30.86 12.07
N GLN A 609 21.55 30.14 11.99
CA GLN A 609 20.35 30.61 11.30
C GLN A 609 19.42 31.38 12.24
N PRO A 610 19.23 32.70 12.06
CA PRO A 610 18.39 33.50 12.95
C PRO A 610 16.94 33.02 13.02
N SER A 611 16.38 32.53 11.92
CA SER A 611 15.01 31.98 11.86
C SER A 611 14.82 30.77 12.79
N PHE A 612 15.89 30.01 13.06
CA PHE A 612 15.86 28.89 13.98
C PHE A 612 16.14 29.34 15.41
N SER A 613 17.24 30.08 15.64
CA SER A 613 17.79 30.36 16.98
C SER A 613 17.12 31.50 17.75
N GLN A 614 16.30 32.35 17.12
CA GLN A 614 15.66 33.49 17.81
C GLN A 614 14.52 33.13 18.76
N LYS A 615 13.78 32.04 18.48
CA LYS A 615 12.56 31.70 19.23
C LYS A 615 12.53 30.22 19.58
N GLU A 616 12.35 29.96 20.88
CA GLU A 616 12.08 28.62 21.41
C GLU A 616 10.68 28.16 21.02
N GLU A 617 10.62 26.96 20.45
CA GLU A 617 9.39 26.29 20.08
C GLU A 617 9.53 24.81 20.43
N ALA A 618 8.45 24.19 20.91
CA ALA A 618 8.48 22.79 21.38
C ALA A 618 9.02 21.82 20.33
N TRP A 619 8.68 22.02 19.04
CA TRP A 619 9.17 21.19 17.95
C TRP A 619 10.68 21.34 17.70
N LYS A 620 11.25 22.53 17.92
CA LYS A 620 12.70 22.77 17.78
C LYS A 620 13.45 22.09 18.91
N LEU A 621 12.95 22.19 20.14
CA LEU A 621 13.54 21.52 21.31
C LEU A 621 13.51 19.99 21.13
N GLY A 622 12.37 19.44 20.68
CA GLY A 622 12.24 18.02 20.38
C GLY A 622 13.20 17.56 19.27
N PHE A 623 13.30 18.32 18.17
CA PHE A 623 14.25 18.04 17.10
C PHE A 623 15.71 17.99 17.60
N LEU A 624 16.11 18.97 18.41
CA LEU A 624 17.46 19.05 18.97
C LEU A 624 17.72 17.92 19.96
N GLU A 625 16.73 17.50 20.74
CA GLU A 625 16.84 16.33 21.61
C GLU A 625 17.09 15.06 20.77
N ASP A 626 16.34 14.85 19.69
CA ASP A 626 16.51 13.69 18.81
C ASP A 626 17.86 13.71 18.08
N LEU A 627 18.28 14.87 17.56
CA LEU A 627 19.61 15.07 16.98
C LEU A 627 20.72 14.69 17.98
N SER A 628 20.62 15.21 19.21
CA SER A 628 21.60 14.94 20.27
C SER A 628 21.63 13.46 20.64
N ALA A 629 20.47 12.80 20.66
CA ALA A 629 20.38 11.38 20.95
C ALA A 629 21.07 10.54 19.87
N ILE A 630 20.96 10.92 18.60
CA ILE A 630 21.69 10.26 17.51
C ILE A 630 23.20 10.46 17.65
N VAL A 631 23.65 11.70 17.87
CA VAL A 631 25.08 12.03 18.08
C VAL A 631 25.65 11.26 19.27
N GLY A 632 24.93 11.24 20.40
CA GLY A 632 25.33 10.49 21.59
C GLY A 632 25.38 8.98 21.36
N ALA A 633 24.38 8.41 20.66
CA ALA A 633 24.33 6.97 20.41
C ALA A 633 25.44 6.49 19.46
N ARG A 634 25.89 7.34 18.53
CA ARG A 634 27.07 7.09 17.69
C ARG A 634 28.36 7.01 18.50
N ASN A 635 28.47 7.82 19.55
CA ASN A 635 29.64 7.89 20.42
C ASN A 635 30.97 8.05 19.63
N ASN A 636 30.94 8.83 18.56
CA ASN A 636 32.15 9.19 17.83
C ASN A 636 32.86 10.33 18.56
N LYS A 637 34.14 10.12 18.93
CA LYS A 637 34.87 11.03 19.82
C LYS A 637 34.96 12.46 19.26
N GLU A 638 35.32 12.58 17.99
CA GLU A 638 35.50 13.87 17.31
C GLU A 638 34.18 14.62 17.16
N GLN A 639 33.11 13.91 16.75
CA GLN A 639 31.78 14.50 16.62
C GLN A 639 31.21 14.94 17.96
N VAL A 640 31.34 14.13 19.02
CA VAL A 640 30.85 14.50 20.35
C VAL A 640 31.63 15.69 20.91
N HIS A 641 32.96 15.72 20.73
CA HIS A 641 33.75 16.89 21.13
C HIS A 641 33.30 18.16 20.39
N ALA A 642 33.19 18.13 19.06
CA ALA A 642 32.70 19.26 18.26
C ALA A 642 31.27 19.67 18.68
N TYR A 643 30.42 18.69 19.00
CA TYR A 643 29.07 18.93 19.50
C TYR A 643 29.05 19.69 20.82
N LEU A 644 29.89 19.28 21.77
CA LEU A 644 30.03 19.91 23.09
C LEU A 644 30.59 21.34 22.99
N GLU A 645 31.48 21.60 22.02
CA GLU A 645 31.95 22.95 21.72
C GLU A 645 30.80 23.85 21.27
N THR A 646 29.99 23.40 20.30
CA THR A 646 28.81 24.17 19.85
C THR A 646 27.81 24.37 20.99
N LEU A 647 27.55 23.33 21.79
CA LEU A 647 26.63 23.37 22.92
C LEU A 647 27.04 24.36 24.03
N SER A 648 28.32 24.72 24.09
CA SER A 648 28.85 25.72 25.04
C SER A 648 28.78 27.15 24.52
N GLN A 649 28.26 27.39 23.31
CA GLN A 649 28.15 28.75 22.77
C GLN A 649 27.10 29.57 23.55
N PRO A 650 27.36 30.87 23.82
CA PRO A 650 26.44 31.74 24.57
C PRO A 650 25.01 31.82 23.98
N ALA A 651 24.87 31.60 22.67
CA ALA A 651 23.57 31.58 21.99
C ALA A 651 22.68 30.42 22.47
N LEU A 652 23.27 29.30 22.88
CA LEU A 652 22.55 28.11 23.34
C LEU A 652 22.41 28.06 24.87
N GLU A 653 23.20 28.81 25.63
CA GLU A 653 23.13 28.85 27.09
C GLU A 653 21.85 29.50 27.65
N LYS A 654 21.07 30.18 26.79
CA LYS A 654 19.83 30.84 27.18
C LYS A 654 18.64 29.89 27.02
N GLY A 655 17.72 29.95 27.99
CA GLY A 655 16.45 29.22 27.97
C GLY A 655 16.60 27.70 27.92
N ALA A 656 15.74 27.01 27.17
CA ALA A 656 15.63 25.54 27.19
C ALA A 656 16.54 24.82 26.19
N TRP A 657 17.30 25.54 25.36
CA TRP A 657 18.14 24.96 24.30
C TRP A 657 19.20 24.01 24.83
N GLN A 658 20.11 24.50 25.70
CA GLN A 658 21.20 23.70 26.25
C GLN A 658 20.70 22.48 27.03
N THR A 659 19.61 22.66 27.77
CA THR A 659 18.96 21.59 28.54
C THR A 659 18.43 20.48 27.62
N SER A 660 17.74 20.83 26.54
CA SER A 660 17.16 19.84 25.60
C SER A 660 18.25 19.08 24.85
N LEU A 661 19.30 19.78 24.42
CA LEU A 661 20.46 19.16 23.79
C LEU A 661 21.17 18.17 24.74
N LEU A 662 21.39 18.57 26.01
CA LEU A 662 22.03 17.71 26.99
C LEU A 662 21.16 16.49 27.36
N LYS A 663 19.84 16.65 27.45
CA LYS A 663 18.89 15.53 27.67
C LYS A 663 19.02 14.49 26.56
N GLY A 664 18.99 14.94 25.31
CA GLY A 664 19.13 14.05 24.17
C GLY A 664 20.50 13.37 24.14
N LEU A 665 21.59 14.12 24.37
CA LEU A 665 22.93 13.57 24.41
C LEU A 665 23.08 12.49 25.50
N LYS A 666 22.54 12.74 26.70
CA LYS A 666 22.46 11.76 27.80
C LYS A 666 21.73 10.49 27.37
N LYS A 667 20.56 10.63 26.74
CA LYS A 667 19.75 9.51 26.21
C LYS A 667 20.51 8.69 25.17
N GLY A 668 21.22 9.37 24.27
CA GLY A 668 22.04 8.75 23.22
C GLY A 668 23.22 7.98 23.80
N LEU A 669 24.05 8.64 24.61
CA LEU A 669 25.23 8.04 25.24
C LEU A 669 24.86 6.85 26.14
N GLY A 670 23.69 6.88 26.79
CA GLY A 670 23.17 5.74 27.55
C GLY A 670 22.87 4.49 26.71
N LYS A 671 22.70 4.65 25.38
CA LYS A 671 22.48 3.57 24.41
C LYS A 671 23.72 3.28 23.55
N ALA A 672 24.82 4.00 23.76
CA ALA A 672 26.00 3.88 22.93
C ALA A 672 26.67 2.51 23.08
N THR A 673 26.93 1.85 21.96
CA THR A 673 27.81 0.69 21.92
C THR A 673 29.26 1.13 22.12
N GLY A 674 30.05 0.37 22.89
CA GLY A 674 31.47 0.70 23.14
C GLY A 674 31.75 1.78 24.19
N ALA A 675 30.75 2.24 24.96
CA ALA A 675 30.99 3.16 26.08
C ALA A 675 31.82 2.52 27.21
N ASN A 676 32.92 3.17 27.61
CA ASN A 676 33.75 2.72 28.74
C ASN A 676 33.09 3.02 30.11
N ALA A 677 33.64 2.47 31.20
CA ALA A 677 33.07 2.64 32.54
C ALA A 677 32.99 4.12 32.97
N ALA A 678 34.04 4.90 32.70
CA ALA A 678 34.08 6.32 33.02
C ALA A 678 32.97 7.12 32.31
N LEU A 679 32.69 6.82 31.04
CA LEU A 679 31.61 7.43 30.27
C LEU A 679 30.23 7.02 30.81
N LYS A 680 30.02 5.74 31.14
CA LYS A 680 28.77 5.26 31.74
C LYS A 680 28.48 5.95 33.08
N ASP A 681 29.49 6.07 33.94
CA ASP A 681 29.40 6.77 35.22
C ASP A 681 29.12 8.27 35.02
N ALA A 682 29.79 8.89 34.05
CA ALA A 682 29.55 10.29 33.72
C ALA A 682 28.11 10.52 33.26
N VAL A 683 27.60 9.68 32.35
CA VAL A 683 26.23 9.75 31.81
C VAL A 683 25.18 9.58 32.92
N GLY A 684 25.40 8.63 33.86
CA GLY A 684 24.52 8.44 35.01
C GLY A 684 24.43 9.66 35.92
N ASN A 685 25.50 10.45 35.97
CA ASN A 685 25.60 11.67 36.79
C ASN A 685 25.24 12.97 36.05
N ILE A 686 24.86 12.92 34.77
CA ILE A 686 24.40 14.11 34.04
C ILE A 686 23.10 14.60 34.67
N LYS A 687 23.10 15.86 35.10
CA LYS A 687 21.92 16.56 35.63
C LYS A 687 21.41 17.58 34.61
N THR A 688 20.10 17.70 34.53
CA THR A 688 19.42 18.59 33.56
C THR A 688 18.36 19.47 34.24
N ASP A 689 18.52 19.67 35.56
CA ASP A 689 17.48 20.24 36.43
C ASP A 689 17.56 21.76 36.53
N SER A 690 18.77 22.32 36.43
CA SER A 690 19.03 23.77 36.45
C SER A 690 20.11 24.16 35.44
N GLY A 691 20.19 25.46 35.09
CA GLY A 691 21.23 25.97 34.18
C GLY A 691 22.66 25.74 34.69
N ALA A 692 22.87 25.79 36.01
CA ALA A 692 24.17 25.49 36.61
C ALA A 692 24.53 24.00 36.50
N ASP A 693 23.56 23.12 36.74
CA ASP A 693 23.72 21.66 36.58
C ASP A 693 24.04 21.27 35.14
N VAL A 694 23.38 21.93 34.18
CA VAL A 694 23.62 21.73 32.75
C VAL A 694 25.05 22.13 32.40
N LYS A 695 25.50 23.35 32.76
CA LYS A 695 26.87 23.80 32.50
C LYS A 695 27.93 22.89 33.12
N ALA A 696 27.73 22.46 34.37
CA ALA A 696 28.65 21.54 35.05
C ALA A 696 28.72 20.17 34.36
N SER A 697 27.57 19.65 33.91
CA SER A 697 27.49 18.37 33.19
C SER A 697 28.19 18.45 31.83
N VAL A 698 28.04 19.57 31.11
CA VAL A 698 28.71 19.80 29.82
C VAL A 698 30.23 19.86 29.99
N LEU A 699 30.72 20.59 31.00
CA LEU A 699 32.15 20.67 31.29
C LEU A 699 32.72 19.29 31.64
N LYS A 700 31.99 18.48 32.42
CA LYS A 700 32.39 17.11 32.76
C LYS A 700 32.47 16.21 31.51
N LEU A 701 31.56 16.35 30.56
CA LEU A 701 31.64 15.60 29.31
C LEU A 701 32.83 16.04 28.45
N LYS A 702 33.13 17.35 28.41
CA LYS A 702 34.30 17.88 27.68
C LYS A 702 35.64 17.38 28.21
N THR A 703 35.76 17.07 29.51
CA THR A 703 37.02 16.52 30.03
C THR A 703 37.21 15.03 29.71
N LEU A 704 36.14 14.34 29.32
CA LEU A 704 36.16 12.91 28.98
C LEU A 704 36.41 12.64 27.50
N TYR A 705 35.98 13.54 26.62
CA TYR A 705 36.19 13.50 25.18
C TYR A 705 37.38 14.40 24.81
#